data_AF-A0A0M0J434-F1
#
_entry.id   AF-A0A0M0J434-F1
#
_cell.length_a   1.000
_cell.length_b   1.000
_cell.length_c   1.000
_cell.angle_alpha   90.00
_cell.angle_beta   90.00
_cell.angle_gamma   90.00
#
_symmetry.space_group_name_H-M   'P 1'
#
loop_
_entity.id
_entity.type
_entity.pdbx_description
1 polymer ?
#
loop_
_entity_poly.entity_id
_entity_poly.type
_entity_poly.pdbx_seq_one_letter_code
_entity_poly.pdbx_strand_id
1 'polypeptide(L)'
;MNIVVTSLTLVAATGSTHRAPHGAKQLHDDGFAHLRERSLVEARELLRQAESLHPSAPHTQLLRGHCAMADRNLDAALDAYEQADQSTFKLRTTASDEQACTASADVHHAFGRLFRNQERWAEADVRYEAARKLLPSSMALEEEGLFARGKRLLVDDAPAEAAVAFERGLALSSAPWRPHFALQCAHAHGLCGDLDAALEHYEAALRLHALPSRSQLPSLLSTLAVHHEKLHDLDAASRFLRAACNLWCASIGDEPPPSRTAAGSEPHASEVRAATAMTHIKVARALEGLYALTGTSSSTANLTNLTTLTTLTTLRALDEIVELPPGLEAAAAHYRKAIELHPRLAAAYDGLATLLLGTSRLANFGAPSAAALNTDEALSLLQTAASLAASAQPATATAGAAAAAIPSTATPPTPAILSTATKERAAADEQRRLHLDAIFSTRSEVAHWRAIVANLTLKGAAAQRHTPARPHASANARPARGAWQVPEALKHARVVARRRVATAPELMALIKARAPVVLTNLQRDAGFASGDAWSAHQLAALAGERIVKVSISQSGRFDGSEDGSLWGLSEGQDVLVRPPETHMQLRDLLALLSLEEPPAHFYLEYNALHQYLGKPLREMVPCPPQASLLRPLLTNLWLGKGATTSPLHYDEYENLLCQVRGRKEILLFPPEDLPLLEYRARPKGVMRYEYPDRFTRVPLSAEARATKVLFAASINMTHPDRPRKRALEQCSPLRCTLQPGETLLLPAYWHHEVYSHPAEPDGEGLNVAVNFWFRNESAPPAYYA
;
A
#
# COMPACT_ATOMS: atom_id res chain seq x y z
N MET A 1 -14.71 15.80 -24.56
CA MET A 1 -14.56 16.23 -25.96
C MET A 1 -15.93 16.70 -26.45
N ASN A 2 -16.30 17.94 -26.14
CA ASN A 2 -17.51 18.63 -26.62
C ASN A 2 -17.26 20.12 -26.37
N ILE A 3 -17.07 20.90 -27.43
CA ILE A 3 -17.03 22.37 -27.34
C ILE A 3 -18.28 22.86 -28.08
N VAL A 4 -19.18 23.45 -27.31
CA VAL A 4 -20.23 24.36 -27.75
C VAL A 4 -19.99 25.63 -26.95
N VAL A 5 -19.57 26.73 -27.58
CA VAL A 5 -19.81 28.09 -27.06
C VAL A 5 -19.90 29.08 -28.23
N THR A 6 -20.94 29.89 -28.17
CA THR A 6 -21.45 30.89 -29.10
C THR A 6 -20.83 32.28 -28.87
N SER A 7 -20.51 32.95 -29.99
CA SER A 7 -20.48 34.38 -30.39
C SER A 7 -20.18 35.55 -29.43
N LEU A 8 -19.33 36.51 -29.87
CA LEU A 8 -19.73 37.84 -30.42
C LEU A 8 -18.53 38.83 -30.55
N THR A 9 -18.31 39.41 -31.73
CA THR A 9 -18.53 40.85 -31.99
C THR A 9 -18.66 41.14 -33.51
N LEU A 10 -19.51 42.11 -33.83
CA LEU A 10 -20.21 42.41 -35.09
C LEU A 10 -19.70 43.74 -35.67
N VAL A 11 -19.59 43.92 -37.01
CA VAL A 11 -19.93 45.17 -37.73
C VAL A 11 -20.35 44.90 -39.21
N ALA A 12 -21.66 45.06 -39.44
CA ALA A 12 -22.40 45.70 -40.55
C ALA A 12 -22.31 45.30 -42.06
N ALA A 13 -23.52 45.05 -42.59
CA ALA A 13 -24.19 45.71 -43.74
C ALA A 13 -24.26 45.04 -45.13
N THR A 14 -25.52 44.72 -45.48
CA THR A 14 -26.25 44.90 -46.77
C THR A 14 -25.77 44.21 -48.04
N GLY A 15 -26.70 43.50 -48.69
CA GLY A 15 -26.46 42.80 -49.95
C GLY A 15 -26.14 43.71 -51.13
N SER A 16 -25.32 43.19 -52.05
CA SER A 16 -25.36 43.42 -53.50
C SER A 16 -24.22 42.63 -54.15
N THR A 17 -24.46 42.22 -55.38
CA THR A 17 -23.64 41.48 -56.33
C THR A 17 -22.27 42.10 -56.63
N HIS A 18 -21.21 41.31 -56.46
CA HIS A 18 -19.87 41.27 -57.11
C HIS A 18 -18.79 40.91 -56.07
N ARG A 19 -18.42 39.61 -55.97
CA ARG A 19 -17.28 39.19 -55.13
C ARG A 19 -15.97 39.37 -55.89
N ALA A 20 -15.10 40.22 -55.37
CA ALA A 20 -13.68 40.31 -55.72
C ALA A 20 -12.99 38.94 -55.52
N PRO A 21 -11.85 38.66 -56.20
CA PRO A 21 -11.13 37.40 -56.00
C PRO A 21 -10.61 37.33 -54.56
N HIS A 22 -11.14 36.40 -53.78
CA HIS A 22 -10.68 36.14 -52.40
C HIS A 22 -9.23 35.62 -52.43
N GLY A 23 -8.38 36.16 -51.54
CA GLY A 23 -7.02 35.65 -51.35
C GLY A 23 -7.01 34.32 -50.60
N ALA A 24 -5.96 33.51 -50.77
CA ALA A 24 -5.83 32.18 -50.16
C ALA A 24 -6.04 32.18 -48.62
N LYS A 25 -5.53 33.21 -47.93
CA LYS A 25 -5.72 33.37 -46.48
C LYS A 25 -7.18 33.60 -46.10
N GLN A 26 -7.92 34.40 -46.88
CA GLN A 26 -9.33 34.68 -46.59
C GLN A 26 -10.19 33.43 -46.77
N LEU A 27 -9.94 32.65 -47.82
CA LEU A 27 -10.60 31.35 -48.02
C LEU A 27 -10.29 30.36 -46.90
N HIS A 28 -9.05 30.35 -46.40
CA HIS A 28 -8.66 29.57 -45.22
C HIS A 28 -9.41 30.01 -43.96
N ASP A 29 -9.44 31.30 -43.67
CA ASP A 29 -10.05 31.83 -42.45
C ASP A 29 -11.57 31.56 -42.44
N ASP A 30 -12.26 31.79 -43.56
CA ASP A 30 -13.69 31.48 -43.74
C ASP A 30 -13.95 29.97 -43.65
N GLY A 31 -13.10 29.15 -44.28
CA GLY A 31 -13.21 27.69 -44.23
C GLY A 31 -13.00 27.14 -42.83
N PHE A 32 -12.02 27.68 -42.09
CA PHE A 32 -11.73 27.30 -40.72
C PHE A 32 -12.87 27.72 -39.76
N ALA A 33 -13.52 28.86 -40.01
CA ALA A 33 -14.72 29.27 -39.28
C ALA A 33 -15.86 28.25 -39.47
N HIS A 34 -16.12 27.80 -40.70
CA HIS A 34 -17.10 26.73 -40.95
C HIS A 34 -16.75 25.41 -40.27
N LEU A 35 -15.47 25.03 -40.22
CA LEU A 35 -15.03 23.84 -39.49
C LEU A 35 -15.29 23.97 -37.98
N ARG A 36 -15.13 25.15 -37.39
CA ARG A 36 -15.49 25.42 -35.98
C ARG A 36 -16.98 25.28 -35.73
N GLU A 37 -17.82 25.63 -36.70
CA GLU A 37 -19.28 25.48 -36.67
C GLU A 37 -19.77 24.08 -37.04
N ARG A 38 -18.86 23.14 -37.34
CA ARG A 38 -19.14 21.77 -37.81
C ARG A 38 -19.82 21.71 -39.19
N SER A 39 -19.68 22.76 -39.98
CA SER A 39 -20.17 22.87 -41.37
C SER A 39 -19.11 22.37 -42.35
N LEU A 40 -18.93 21.03 -42.42
CA LEU A 40 -17.88 20.41 -43.22
C LEU A 40 -18.10 20.56 -44.74
N VAL A 41 -19.36 20.68 -45.19
CA VAL A 41 -19.71 20.81 -46.61
C VAL A 41 -19.24 22.17 -47.14
N GLU A 42 -19.53 23.23 -46.40
CA GLU A 42 -19.16 24.61 -46.69
C GLU A 42 -17.64 24.80 -46.64
N ALA A 43 -16.97 24.21 -45.65
CA ALA A 43 -15.51 24.22 -45.57
C ALA A 43 -14.84 23.53 -46.77
N ARG A 44 -15.43 22.42 -47.27
CA ARG A 44 -14.93 21.71 -48.46
C ARG A 44 -15.17 22.48 -49.76
N GLU A 45 -16.26 23.23 -49.85
CA GLU A 45 -16.51 24.12 -50.99
C GLU A 45 -15.44 25.21 -51.06
N LEU A 46 -15.12 25.85 -49.92
CA LEU A 46 -14.05 26.84 -49.84
C LEU A 46 -12.67 26.24 -50.10
N LEU A 47 -12.42 25.00 -49.65
CA LEU A 47 -11.20 24.27 -49.98
C LEU A 47 -11.08 24.05 -51.50
N ARG A 48 -12.13 23.58 -52.18
CA ARG A 48 -12.12 23.42 -53.65
C ARG A 48 -11.86 24.73 -54.37
N GLN A 49 -12.43 25.83 -53.88
CA GLN A 49 -12.17 27.16 -54.42
C GLN A 49 -10.71 27.59 -54.19
N ALA A 50 -10.15 27.35 -53.01
CA ALA A 50 -8.76 27.65 -52.69
C ALA A 50 -7.77 26.80 -53.52
N GLU A 51 -8.08 25.53 -53.76
CA GLU A 51 -7.26 24.64 -54.60
C GLU A 51 -7.29 25.05 -56.07
N SER A 52 -8.43 25.55 -56.58
CA SER A 52 -8.56 26.05 -57.95
C SER A 52 -7.79 27.36 -58.16
N LEU A 53 -7.92 28.30 -57.21
CA LEU A 53 -7.37 29.64 -57.35
C LEU A 53 -5.91 29.76 -56.89
N HIS A 54 -5.53 29.03 -55.83
CA HIS A 54 -4.25 29.17 -55.13
C HIS A 54 -3.69 27.81 -54.67
N PRO A 55 -3.44 26.84 -55.57
CA PRO A 55 -3.11 25.45 -55.21
C PRO A 55 -1.84 25.29 -54.36
N SER A 56 -0.85 26.17 -54.56
CA SER A 56 0.45 26.13 -53.90
C SER A 56 0.56 27.08 -52.69
N ALA A 57 -0.53 27.76 -52.32
CA ALA A 57 -0.49 28.67 -51.18
C ALA A 57 -0.48 27.90 -49.85
N PRO A 58 0.30 28.34 -48.84
CA PRO A 58 0.34 27.70 -47.52
C PRO A 58 -1.04 27.57 -46.87
N HIS A 59 -1.85 28.63 -46.93
CA HIS A 59 -3.20 28.66 -46.36
C HIS A 59 -4.17 27.69 -47.04
N THR A 60 -3.99 27.37 -48.33
CA THR A 60 -4.75 26.31 -49.02
C THR A 60 -4.42 24.93 -48.43
N GLN A 61 -3.13 24.66 -48.22
CA GLN A 61 -2.68 23.40 -47.61
C GLN A 61 -3.08 23.29 -46.13
N LEU A 62 -3.09 24.41 -45.39
CA LEU A 62 -3.62 24.45 -44.02
C LEU A 62 -5.11 24.09 -43.96
N LEU A 63 -5.93 24.66 -44.85
CA LEU A 63 -7.36 24.35 -44.91
C LEU A 63 -7.59 22.87 -45.27
N ARG A 64 -6.77 22.32 -46.19
CA ARG A 64 -6.79 20.88 -46.51
C ARG A 64 -6.50 20.03 -45.27
N GLY A 65 -5.46 20.38 -44.51
CA GLY A 65 -5.11 19.68 -43.27
C GLY A 65 -6.19 19.79 -42.20
N HIS A 66 -6.84 20.95 -42.05
CA HIS A 66 -7.96 21.11 -41.11
C HIS A 66 -9.19 20.28 -41.50
N CYS A 67 -9.51 20.16 -42.79
CA CYS A 67 -10.56 19.25 -43.28
C CYS A 67 -10.19 17.78 -42.99
N ALA A 68 -8.94 17.36 -43.23
CA ALA A 68 -8.48 16.02 -42.91
C ALA A 68 -8.55 15.70 -41.41
N MET A 69 -8.22 16.67 -40.55
CA MET A 69 -8.40 16.57 -39.09
C MET A 69 -9.86 16.36 -38.70
N ALA A 70 -10.80 17.07 -39.35
CA ALA A 70 -12.23 16.90 -39.12
C ALA A 70 -12.72 15.50 -39.53
N ASP A 71 -12.12 14.92 -40.57
CA ASP A 71 -12.35 13.54 -41.03
C ASP A 71 -11.63 12.48 -40.18
N ARG A 72 -10.91 12.88 -39.13
CA ARG A 72 -10.05 12.02 -38.28
C ARG A 72 -8.94 11.29 -39.07
N ASN A 73 -8.52 11.83 -40.21
CA ASN A 73 -7.39 11.33 -40.98
C ASN A 73 -6.12 12.12 -40.62
N LEU A 74 -5.41 11.65 -39.59
CA LEU A 74 -4.24 12.33 -39.05
C LEU A 74 -3.05 12.33 -40.00
N ASP A 75 -2.87 11.27 -40.79
CA ASP A 75 -1.76 11.15 -41.74
C ASP A 75 -1.94 12.15 -42.89
N ALA A 76 -3.14 12.24 -43.47
CA ALA A 76 -3.43 13.24 -44.50
C ALA A 76 -3.35 14.67 -43.97
N ALA A 77 -3.67 14.90 -42.69
CA ALA A 77 -3.49 16.19 -42.05
C ALA A 77 -2.02 16.56 -41.89
N LEU A 78 -1.18 15.60 -41.47
CA LEU A 78 0.25 15.77 -41.32
C LEU A 78 0.90 16.10 -42.67
N ASP A 79 0.60 15.32 -43.71
CA ASP A 79 1.11 15.54 -45.07
C ASP A 79 0.74 16.94 -45.58
N ALA A 80 -0.50 17.38 -45.34
CA ALA A 80 -0.96 18.71 -45.74
C ALA A 80 -0.24 19.84 -44.98
N TYR A 81 0.03 19.66 -43.68
CA TYR A 81 0.78 20.65 -42.89
C TYR A 81 2.26 20.70 -43.28
N GLU A 82 2.88 19.57 -43.64
CA GLU A 82 4.25 19.55 -44.19
C GLU A 82 4.33 20.26 -45.55
N GLN A 83 3.34 20.05 -46.42
CA GLN A 83 3.23 20.78 -47.69
C GLN A 83 3.02 22.28 -47.46
N ALA A 84 2.24 22.66 -46.44
CA ALA A 84 2.08 24.06 -46.04
C ALA A 84 3.41 24.67 -45.58
N ASP A 85 4.18 23.97 -44.74
CA ASP A 85 5.48 24.40 -44.23
C ASP A 85 6.47 24.65 -45.38
N GLN A 86 6.60 23.68 -46.30
CA GLN A 86 7.42 23.82 -47.52
C GLN A 86 6.99 25.02 -48.38
N SER A 87 5.70 25.30 -48.45
CA SER A 87 5.16 26.43 -49.21
C SER A 87 5.49 27.77 -48.54
N THR A 88 5.53 27.84 -47.20
CA THR A 88 5.94 29.06 -46.49
C THR A 88 7.42 29.38 -46.70
N PHE A 89 8.29 28.38 -46.82
CA PHE A 89 9.70 28.57 -47.15
C PHE A 89 9.88 29.28 -48.50
N LYS A 90 9.09 28.89 -49.50
CA LYS A 90 9.07 29.57 -50.81
C LYS A 90 8.51 30.99 -50.70
N LEU A 91 7.47 31.20 -49.89
CA LEU A 91 6.84 32.50 -49.69
C LEU A 91 7.78 33.55 -49.07
N ARG A 92 8.71 33.13 -48.18
CA ARG A 92 9.75 34.00 -47.60
C ARG A 92 10.68 34.64 -48.63
N THR A 93 10.73 34.12 -49.86
CA THR A 93 11.56 34.67 -50.93
C THR A 93 10.85 35.69 -51.82
N THR A 94 9.52 35.81 -51.72
CA THR A 94 8.70 36.56 -52.68
C THR A 94 7.64 37.48 -52.08
N ALA A 95 7.32 37.36 -50.79
CA ALA A 95 6.31 38.16 -50.09
C ALA A 95 6.94 39.15 -49.09
N SER A 96 6.13 40.05 -48.50
CA SER A 96 6.58 40.86 -47.37
C SER A 96 6.92 39.99 -46.16
N ASP A 97 7.91 40.40 -45.35
CA ASP A 97 8.32 39.67 -44.15
C ASP A 97 7.13 39.39 -43.20
N GLU A 98 6.19 40.33 -43.09
CA GLU A 98 5.00 40.19 -42.25
C GLU A 98 4.05 39.07 -42.74
N GLN A 99 3.82 38.98 -44.05
CA GLN A 99 2.97 37.92 -44.63
C GLN A 99 3.60 36.54 -44.48
N ALA A 100 4.92 36.45 -44.69
CA ALA A 100 5.64 35.19 -44.56
C ALA A 100 5.74 34.72 -43.09
N CYS A 101 5.93 35.64 -42.15
CA CYS A 101 5.90 35.36 -40.70
C CYS A 101 4.53 34.87 -40.25
N THR A 102 3.45 35.52 -40.71
CA THR A 102 2.06 35.12 -40.37
C THR A 102 1.75 33.72 -40.88
N ALA A 103 2.04 33.42 -42.14
CA ALA A 103 1.79 32.09 -42.71
C ALA A 103 2.59 31.00 -42.00
N SER A 104 3.85 31.29 -41.65
CA SER A 104 4.70 30.35 -40.90
C SER A 104 4.19 30.12 -39.47
N ALA A 105 3.67 31.16 -38.80
CA ALA A 105 3.06 31.03 -37.48
C ALA A 105 1.78 30.17 -37.51
N ASP A 106 0.92 30.36 -38.52
CA ASP A 106 -0.31 29.57 -38.71
C ASP A 106 0.00 28.08 -38.93
N VAL A 107 1.07 27.77 -39.70
CA VAL A 107 1.55 26.39 -39.89
C VAL A 107 2.00 25.78 -38.57
N HIS A 108 2.85 26.49 -37.82
CA HIS A 108 3.29 26.02 -36.51
C HIS A 108 2.11 25.83 -35.54
N HIS A 109 1.11 26.71 -35.58
CA HIS A 109 -0.12 26.57 -34.79
C HIS A 109 -0.89 25.29 -35.15
N ALA A 110 -1.03 25.00 -36.44
CA ALA A 110 -1.71 23.80 -36.92
C ALA A 110 -1.01 22.51 -36.46
N PHE A 111 0.33 22.45 -36.56
CA PHE A 111 1.12 21.34 -35.99
C PHE A 111 0.96 21.23 -34.47
N GLY A 112 0.99 22.35 -33.74
CA GLY A 112 0.75 22.37 -32.29
C GLY A 112 -0.60 21.74 -31.91
N ARG A 113 -1.65 22.02 -32.68
CA ARG A 113 -2.99 21.43 -32.47
C ARG A 113 -3.04 19.95 -32.80
N LEU A 114 -2.37 19.52 -33.86
CA LEU A 114 -2.23 18.11 -34.23
C LEU A 114 -1.57 17.31 -33.10
N PHE A 115 -0.38 17.75 -32.66
CA PHE A 115 0.36 17.05 -31.60
C PHE A 115 -0.37 17.07 -30.26
N ARG A 116 -1.02 18.19 -29.92
CA ARG A 116 -1.91 18.26 -28.75
C ARG A 116 -3.01 17.19 -28.78
N ASN A 117 -3.67 17.02 -29.93
CA ASN A 117 -4.74 16.04 -30.07
C ASN A 117 -4.23 14.58 -30.00
N GLN A 118 -2.94 14.37 -30.24
CA GLN A 118 -2.24 13.09 -30.06
C GLN A 118 -1.60 12.96 -28.67
N GLU A 119 -1.83 13.90 -27.75
CA GLU A 119 -1.19 13.97 -26.43
C GLU A 119 0.36 14.02 -26.47
N ARG A 120 0.94 14.44 -27.60
CA ARG A 120 2.39 14.64 -27.80
C ARG A 120 2.79 16.04 -27.33
N TRP A 121 2.73 16.26 -26.01
CA TRP A 121 2.86 17.59 -25.39
C TRP A 121 4.21 18.27 -25.64
N ALA A 122 5.31 17.50 -25.69
CA ALA A 122 6.64 18.05 -25.96
C ALA A 122 6.75 18.69 -27.35
N GLU A 123 6.23 18.00 -28.36
CA GLU A 123 6.25 18.47 -29.74
C GLU A 123 5.25 19.60 -29.97
N ALA A 124 4.10 19.54 -29.29
CA ALA A 124 3.14 20.62 -29.26
C ALA A 124 3.75 21.91 -28.69
N ASP A 125 4.42 21.85 -27.53
CA ASP A 125 5.08 23.00 -26.89
C ASP A 125 6.10 23.66 -27.84
N VAL A 126 6.98 22.86 -28.46
CA VAL A 126 7.97 23.37 -29.43
C VAL A 126 7.30 24.11 -30.59
N ARG A 127 6.19 23.58 -31.12
CA ARG A 127 5.46 24.19 -32.24
C ARG A 127 4.72 25.47 -31.82
N TYR A 128 4.06 25.49 -30.66
CA TYR A 128 3.43 26.71 -30.16
C TYR A 128 4.46 27.80 -29.85
N GLU A 129 5.60 27.46 -29.26
CA GLU A 129 6.69 28.42 -28.99
C GLU A 129 7.28 28.99 -30.29
N ALA A 130 7.42 28.17 -31.34
CA ALA A 130 7.82 28.64 -32.66
C ALA A 130 6.80 29.62 -33.27
N ALA A 131 5.50 29.31 -33.19
CA ALA A 131 4.43 30.20 -33.64
C ALA A 131 4.43 31.53 -32.85
N ARG A 132 4.61 31.47 -31.54
CA ARG A 132 4.65 32.63 -30.64
C ARG A 132 5.82 33.57 -30.92
N LYS A 133 7.00 33.03 -31.22
CA LYS A 133 8.17 33.86 -31.61
C LYS A 133 7.92 34.66 -32.88
N LEU A 134 7.10 34.13 -33.80
CA LEU A 134 6.72 34.81 -35.04
C LEU A 134 5.60 35.83 -34.82
N LEU A 135 4.63 35.53 -33.95
CA LEU A 135 3.49 36.40 -33.63
C LEU A 135 3.35 36.61 -32.10
N PRO A 136 4.24 37.40 -31.47
CA PRO A 136 4.31 37.52 -30.00
C PRO A 136 3.10 38.23 -29.38
N SER A 137 2.33 38.99 -30.16
CA SER A 137 1.14 39.69 -29.69
C SER A 137 -0.14 38.83 -29.74
N SER A 138 -0.07 37.59 -30.22
CA SER A 138 -1.23 36.71 -30.35
C SER A 138 -1.58 36.03 -29.02
N MET A 139 -2.66 36.49 -28.40
CA MET A 139 -3.18 35.91 -27.15
C MET A 139 -3.58 34.44 -27.29
N ALA A 140 -4.15 34.05 -28.44
CA ALA A 140 -4.57 32.67 -28.68
C ALA A 140 -3.37 31.70 -28.73
N LEU A 141 -2.23 32.12 -29.28
CA LEU A 141 -1.00 31.32 -29.28
C LEU A 141 -0.38 31.23 -27.89
N GLU A 142 -0.43 32.32 -27.11
CA GLU A 142 0.02 32.32 -25.72
C GLU A 142 -0.80 31.35 -24.86
N GLU A 143 -2.14 31.37 -24.98
CA GLU A 143 -3.03 30.45 -24.26
C GLU A 143 -2.75 28.98 -24.62
N GLU A 144 -2.78 28.62 -25.92
CA GLU A 144 -2.56 27.23 -26.34
C GLU A 144 -1.14 26.75 -26.02
N GLY A 145 -0.14 27.64 -26.12
CA GLY A 145 1.25 27.37 -25.76
C GLY A 145 1.46 27.15 -24.27
N LEU A 146 0.90 28.01 -23.41
CA LEU A 146 0.97 27.84 -21.95
C LEU A 146 0.32 26.54 -21.50
N PHE A 147 -0.81 26.16 -22.11
CA PHE A 147 -1.46 24.89 -21.79
C PHE A 147 -0.59 23.69 -22.19
N ALA A 148 -0.06 23.69 -23.42
CA ALA A 148 0.82 22.62 -23.90
C ALA A 148 2.09 22.50 -23.05
N ARG A 149 2.71 23.64 -22.72
CA ARG A 149 3.89 23.71 -21.85
C ARG A 149 3.60 23.16 -20.46
N GLY A 150 2.51 23.56 -19.83
CA GLY A 150 2.11 23.02 -18.53
C GLY A 150 1.90 21.51 -18.56
N LYS A 151 1.26 20.97 -19.62
CA LYS A 151 1.08 19.52 -19.78
C LYS A 151 2.40 18.79 -20.00
N ARG A 152 3.32 19.35 -20.78
CA ARG A 152 4.67 18.80 -20.95
C ARG A 152 5.41 18.76 -19.61
N LEU A 153 5.39 19.85 -18.85
CA LEU A 153 6.04 19.93 -17.53
C LEU A 153 5.49 18.90 -16.54
N LEU A 154 4.18 18.60 -16.57
CA LEU A 154 3.62 17.49 -15.78
C LEU A 154 4.14 16.11 -16.22
N VAL A 155 4.37 15.89 -17.52
CA VAL A 155 4.96 14.64 -18.03
C VAL A 155 6.44 14.54 -17.65
N ASP A 156 7.14 15.67 -17.58
CA ASP A 156 8.54 15.77 -17.19
C ASP A 156 8.73 15.81 -15.65
N ASP A 157 7.69 15.51 -14.87
CA ASP A 157 7.69 15.51 -13.40
C ASP A 157 8.08 16.85 -12.75
N ALA A 158 7.68 17.96 -13.37
CA ALA A 158 7.90 19.33 -12.91
C ALA A 158 6.59 20.06 -12.56
N PRO A 159 5.86 19.63 -11.50
CA PRO A 159 4.52 20.13 -11.20
C PRO A 159 4.49 21.60 -10.76
N ALA A 160 5.53 22.10 -10.10
CA ALA A 160 5.59 23.50 -9.66
C ALA A 160 5.67 24.46 -10.85
N GLU A 161 6.49 24.12 -11.85
CA GLU A 161 6.64 24.91 -13.07
C GLU A 161 5.39 24.79 -13.95
N ALA A 162 4.75 23.62 -13.95
CA ALA A 162 3.46 23.43 -14.60
C ALA A 162 2.38 24.31 -13.95
N ALA A 163 2.33 24.40 -12.62
CA ALA A 163 1.39 25.26 -11.89
C ALA A 163 1.54 26.73 -12.31
N VAL A 164 2.77 27.24 -12.36
CA VAL A 164 3.07 28.61 -12.83
C VAL A 164 2.59 28.83 -14.27
N ALA A 165 2.82 27.86 -15.17
CA ALA A 165 2.36 27.94 -16.55
C ALA A 165 0.82 27.98 -16.65
N PHE A 166 0.13 27.13 -15.87
CA PHE A 166 -1.32 27.07 -15.86
C PHE A 166 -1.96 28.30 -15.20
N GLU A 167 -1.38 28.85 -14.13
CA GLU A 167 -1.86 30.08 -13.48
C GLU A 167 -1.75 31.28 -14.41
N ARG A 168 -0.61 31.41 -15.09
CA ARG A 168 -0.44 32.44 -16.13
C ARG A 168 -1.48 32.26 -17.23
N GLY A 169 -1.73 31.03 -17.66
CA GLY A 169 -2.79 30.72 -18.62
C GLY A 169 -4.18 31.07 -18.09
N LEU A 170 -4.49 30.79 -16.82
CA LEU A 170 -5.77 31.11 -16.19
C LEU A 170 -6.01 32.64 -16.11
N ALA A 171 -4.95 33.41 -15.83
CA ALA A 171 -5.02 34.87 -15.76
C ALA A 171 -5.28 35.48 -17.15
N LEU A 172 -4.67 34.93 -18.19
CA LEU A 172 -4.77 35.43 -19.57
C LEU A 172 -5.98 34.89 -20.33
N SER A 173 -6.51 33.73 -19.92
CA SER A 173 -7.41 32.95 -20.75
C SER A 173 -8.78 33.58 -20.98
N SER A 174 -9.16 33.53 -22.25
CA SER A 174 -10.52 33.69 -22.76
C SER A 174 -11.49 32.68 -22.13
N ALA A 175 -12.78 33.04 -22.06
CA ALA A 175 -13.82 32.24 -21.39
C ALA A 175 -13.80 30.72 -21.72
N PRO A 176 -13.52 30.27 -22.97
CA PRO A 176 -13.47 28.84 -23.30
C PRO A 176 -12.30 28.06 -22.67
N TRP A 177 -11.15 28.71 -22.43
CA TRP A 177 -9.95 28.05 -21.90
C TRP A 177 -9.87 28.07 -20.38
N ARG A 178 -10.52 29.04 -19.73
CA ARG A 178 -10.53 29.20 -18.27
C ARG A 178 -10.89 27.91 -17.50
N PRO A 179 -11.93 27.12 -17.88
CA PRO A 179 -12.27 25.90 -17.16
C PRO A 179 -11.13 24.86 -17.18
N HIS A 180 -10.42 24.75 -18.31
CA HIS A 180 -9.32 23.81 -18.49
C HIS A 180 -8.10 24.21 -17.66
N PHE A 181 -7.74 25.49 -17.67
CA PHE A 181 -6.64 26.01 -16.85
C PHE A 181 -6.93 25.85 -15.36
N ALA A 182 -8.13 26.21 -14.89
CA ALA A 182 -8.50 26.06 -13.48
C ALA A 182 -8.35 24.61 -13.00
N LEU A 183 -8.80 23.64 -13.81
CA LEU A 183 -8.68 22.23 -13.47
C LEU A 183 -7.21 21.75 -13.45
N GLN A 184 -6.39 22.19 -14.41
CA GLN A 184 -4.98 21.80 -14.44
C GLN A 184 -4.15 22.50 -13.35
N CYS A 185 -4.47 23.76 -12.98
CA CYS A 185 -3.87 24.43 -11.81
C CYS A 185 -4.13 23.63 -10.53
N ALA A 186 -5.38 23.22 -10.31
CA ALA A 186 -5.76 22.44 -9.13
C ALA A 186 -4.94 21.15 -9.03
N HIS A 187 -4.79 20.45 -10.16
CA HIS A 187 -4.02 19.22 -10.20
C HIS A 187 -2.51 19.46 -9.99
N ALA A 188 -1.93 20.46 -10.64
CA ALA A 188 -0.49 20.78 -10.52
C ALA A 188 -0.11 21.19 -9.09
N HIS A 189 -0.89 22.05 -8.45
CA HIS A 189 -0.71 22.40 -7.03
C HIS A 189 -0.89 21.19 -6.12
N GLY A 190 -1.88 20.35 -6.43
CA GLY A 190 -2.10 19.09 -5.74
C GLY A 190 -0.87 18.17 -5.77
N LEU A 191 -0.23 18.04 -6.93
CA LEU A 191 1.02 17.27 -7.12
C LEU A 191 2.20 17.90 -6.36
N CYS A 192 2.20 19.22 -6.14
CA CYS A 192 3.19 19.90 -5.30
C CYS A 192 2.99 19.71 -3.79
N GLY A 193 1.90 19.07 -3.36
CA GLY A 193 1.57 18.92 -1.94
C GLY A 193 0.79 20.10 -1.35
N ASP A 194 0.43 21.10 -2.16
CA ASP A 194 -0.34 22.28 -1.75
C ASP A 194 -1.84 21.99 -1.81
N LEU A 195 -2.40 21.63 -0.66
CA LEU A 195 -3.82 21.29 -0.53
C LEU A 195 -4.72 22.51 -0.70
N ASP A 196 -4.31 23.65 -0.14
CA ASP A 196 -5.16 24.84 -0.08
C ASP A 196 -5.32 25.46 -1.48
N ALA A 197 -4.20 25.60 -2.22
CA ALA A 197 -4.23 26.05 -3.60
C ALA A 197 -4.99 25.05 -4.50
N ALA A 198 -4.79 23.74 -4.30
CA ALA A 198 -5.53 22.73 -5.05
C ALA A 198 -7.05 22.86 -4.85
N LEU A 199 -7.51 23.02 -3.61
CA LEU A 199 -8.94 23.18 -3.29
C LEU A 199 -9.51 24.48 -3.85
N GLU A 200 -8.78 25.59 -3.76
CA GLU A 200 -9.20 26.88 -4.34
C GLU A 200 -9.44 26.75 -5.85
N HIS A 201 -8.49 26.16 -6.57
CA HIS A 201 -8.61 25.99 -8.01
C HIS A 201 -9.64 24.93 -8.40
N TYR A 202 -9.87 23.89 -7.60
CA TYR A 202 -10.98 22.96 -7.81
C TYR A 202 -12.34 23.65 -7.65
N GLU A 203 -12.48 24.56 -6.69
CA GLU A 203 -13.69 25.36 -6.51
C GLU A 203 -13.89 26.36 -7.67
N ALA A 204 -12.80 26.93 -8.21
CA ALA A 204 -12.84 27.72 -9.43
C ALA A 204 -13.27 26.86 -10.64
N ALA A 205 -12.75 25.63 -10.76
CA ALA A 205 -13.12 24.69 -11.80
C ALA A 205 -14.60 24.29 -11.74
N LEU A 206 -15.19 24.16 -10.53
CA LEU A 206 -16.62 23.95 -10.34
C LEU A 206 -17.45 25.16 -10.80
N ARG A 207 -17.07 26.37 -10.39
CA ARG A 207 -17.73 27.63 -10.81
C ARG A 207 -17.69 27.84 -12.33
N LEU A 208 -16.64 27.34 -12.98
CA LEU A 208 -16.44 27.39 -14.42
C LEU A 208 -17.04 26.19 -15.17
N HIS A 209 -17.74 25.29 -14.47
CA HIS A 209 -18.32 24.06 -15.03
C HIS A 209 -17.30 23.10 -15.69
N ALA A 210 -16.02 23.20 -15.32
CA ALA A 210 -15.00 22.23 -15.72
C ALA A 210 -15.21 20.88 -15.01
N LEU A 211 -15.78 20.94 -13.81
CA LEU A 211 -16.22 19.79 -13.04
C LEU A 211 -17.76 19.79 -12.97
N PRO A 212 -18.43 18.66 -13.28
CA PRO A 212 -19.89 18.57 -13.26
C PRO A 212 -20.50 18.69 -11.86
N SER A 213 -19.80 18.26 -10.80
CA SER A 213 -20.33 18.32 -9.44
C SER A 213 -19.24 18.28 -8.37
N ARG A 214 -19.55 18.88 -7.21
CA ARG A 214 -18.67 18.87 -6.02
C ARG A 214 -18.41 17.45 -5.49
N SER A 215 -19.30 16.50 -5.78
CA SER A 215 -19.17 15.09 -5.40
C SER A 215 -17.98 14.37 -6.06
N GLN A 216 -17.35 14.96 -7.09
CA GLN A 216 -16.14 14.40 -7.71
C GLN A 216 -14.84 14.76 -7.00
N LEU A 217 -14.82 15.87 -6.23
CA LEU A 217 -13.61 16.36 -5.56
C LEU A 217 -12.95 15.32 -4.65
N PRO A 218 -13.68 14.57 -3.79
CA PRO A 218 -13.06 13.57 -2.94
C PRO A 218 -12.24 12.52 -3.69
N SER A 219 -12.70 12.09 -4.87
CA SER A 219 -12.00 11.09 -5.68
C SER A 219 -10.70 11.65 -6.27
N LEU A 220 -10.69 12.93 -6.66
CA LEU A 220 -9.50 13.62 -7.15
C LEU A 220 -8.45 13.78 -6.05
N LEU A 221 -8.89 14.21 -4.86
CA LEU A 221 -8.04 14.33 -3.68
C LEU A 221 -7.47 12.98 -3.23
N SER A 222 -8.28 11.90 -3.28
CA SER A 222 -7.81 10.54 -3.00
C SER A 222 -6.72 10.09 -3.99
N THR A 223 -6.84 10.45 -5.26
CA THR A 223 -5.80 10.18 -6.26
C THR A 223 -4.50 10.89 -5.95
N LEU A 224 -4.58 12.16 -5.51
CA LEU A 224 -3.41 12.92 -5.06
C LEU A 224 -2.79 12.32 -3.80
N ALA A 225 -3.60 11.81 -2.87
CA ALA A 225 -3.08 11.13 -1.69
C ALA A 225 -2.25 9.88 -2.06
N VAL A 226 -2.73 9.07 -3.00
CA VAL A 226 -2.01 7.88 -3.51
C VAL A 226 -0.70 8.27 -4.22
N HIS A 227 -0.67 9.41 -4.91
CA HIS A 227 0.56 9.92 -5.53
C HIS A 227 1.61 10.26 -4.46
N HIS A 228 1.25 11.03 -3.44
CA HIS A 228 2.16 11.41 -2.35
C HIS A 228 2.62 10.22 -1.51
N GLU A 229 1.75 9.23 -1.33
CA GLU A 229 2.11 7.97 -0.67
C GLU A 229 3.25 7.24 -1.41
N LYS A 230 3.20 7.19 -2.76
CA LYS A 230 4.26 6.57 -3.58
C LYS A 230 5.59 7.32 -3.50
N LEU A 231 5.55 8.63 -3.27
CA LEU A 231 6.72 9.48 -3.04
C LEU A 231 7.20 9.44 -1.59
N HIS A 232 6.55 8.65 -0.73
CA HIS A 232 6.79 8.58 0.71
C HIS A 232 6.54 9.90 1.47
N ASP A 233 5.82 10.86 0.87
CA ASP A 233 5.31 12.05 1.56
C ASP A 233 3.99 11.74 2.28
N LEU A 234 4.12 11.13 3.46
CA LEU A 234 2.95 10.69 4.22
C LEU A 234 2.16 11.86 4.82
N ASP A 235 2.79 13.03 5.02
CA ASP A 235 2.09 14.20 5.55
C ASP A 235 1.12 14.73 4.50
N ALA A 236 1.60 14.99 3.28
CA ALA A 236 0.75 15.41 2.17
C ALA A 236 -0.33 14.36 1.87
N ALA A 237 0.05 13.07 1.80
CA ALA A 237 -0.91 12.00 1.58
C ALA A 237 -2.04 12.01 2.63
N SER A 238 -1.71 12.20 3.91
CA SER A 238 -2.70 12.25 4.98
C SER A 238 -3.60 13.49 4.91
N ARG A 239 -3.06 14.66 4.54
CA ARG A 239 -3.83 15.90 4.36
C ARG A 239 -4.86 15.77 3.23
N PHE A 240 -4.44 15.29 2.06
CA PHE A 240 -5.33 15.06 0.92
C PHE A 240 -6.42 14.03 1.24
N LEU A 241 -6.05 12.91 1.87
CA LEU A 241 -7.00 11.86 2.21
C LEU A 241 -8.01 12.32 3.27
N ARG A 242 -7.59 13.16 4.23
CA ARG A 242 -8.48 13.78 5.22
C ARG A 242 -9.45 14.76 4.57
N ALA A 243 -8.99 15.59 3.63
CA ALA A 243 -9.85 16.49 2.88
C ALA A 243 -10.90 15.72 2.06
N ALA A 244 -10.50 14.63 1.39
CA ALA A 244 -11.41 13.74 0.68
C ALA A 244 -12.48 13.14 1.62
N CYS A 245 -12.04 12.63 2.78
CA CYS A 245 -12.91 12.06 3.80
C CYS A 245 -13.97 13.07 4.28
N ASN A 246 -13.55 14.30 4.60
CA ASN A 246 -14.45 15.35 5.07
C ASN A 246 -15.51 15.71 4.01
N LEU A 247 -15.12 15.82 2.74
CA LEU A 247 -16.03 16.13 1.65
C LEU A 247 -17.03 14.99 1.38
N TRP A 248 -16.61 13.72 1.45
CA TRP A 248 -17.56 12.60 1.38
C TRP A 248 -18.55 12.63 2.54
N CYS A 249 -18.09 12.91 3.77
CA CYS A 249 -19.00 13.01 4.90
C CYS A 249 -20.01 14.15 4.75
N ALA A 250 -19.57 15.32 4.29
CA ALA A 250 -20.48 16.44 4.02
C ALA A 250 -21.55 16.06 2.99
N SER A 251 -21.18 15.31 1.95
CA SER A 251 -22.13 14.85 0.92
C SER A 251 -23.21 13.88 1.42
N ILE A 252 -23.02 13.26 2.59
CA ILE A 252 -24.04 12.39 3.22
C ILE A 252 -25.15 13.22 3.89
N GLY A 253 -24.85 14.44 4.35
CA GLY A 253 -25.79 15.32 5.07
C GLY A 253 -26.55 16.33 4.21
N ASP A 254 -26.08 16.61 2.99
CA ASP A 254 -26.64 17.65 2.10
C ASP A 254 -27.77 17.16 1.17
N GLU A 255 -28.18 15.89 1.21
CA GLU A 255 -29.33 15.44 0.41
C GLU A 255 -30.65 15.87 1.06
N PRO A 256 -31.47 16.72 0.40
CA PRO A 256 -32.75 17.12 0.95
C PRO A 256 -33.67 15.90 1.10
N PRO A 257 -34.55 15.86 2.13
CA PRO A 257 -35.64 14.88 2.14
C PRO A 257 -36.45 15.06 0.85
N PRO A 258 -36.97 13.98 0.24
CA PRO A 258 -37.68 14.07 -1.03
C PRO A 258 -38.87 15.02 -0.89
N SER A 259 -38.71 16.25 -1.39
CA SER A 259 -39.78 17.23 -1.48
C SER A 259 -40.61 16.86 -2.69
N ARG A 260 -41.88 16.51 -2.47
CA ARG A 260 -42.87 16.30 -3.54
C ARG A 260 -42.92 17.53 -4.44
N THR A 261 -42.31 17.46 -5.62
CA THR A 261 -42.63 18.38 -6.72
C THR A 261 -42.94 17.62 -7.98
N ALA A 262 -43.91 18.14 -8.73
CA ALA A 262 -44.53 17.50 -9.86
C ALA A 262 -43.58 17.36 -11.06
N ALA A 263 -43.68 16.19 -11.70
CA ALA A 263 -43.27 15.84 -13.06
C ALA A 263 -41.76 15.75 -13.38
N GLY A 264 -41.23 14.51 -13.39
CA GLY A 264 -40.06 14.13 -14.19
C GLY A 264 -39.02 13.24 -13.48
N SER A 265 -39.30 11.93 -13.39
CA SER A 265 -38.40 10.83 -12.95
C SER A 265 -37.40 11.17 -11.83
N GLU A 266 -37.88 11.14 -10.58
CA GLU A 266 -37.00 11.10 -9.40
C GLU A 266 -36.24 9.75 -9.36
N PRO A 267 -34.94 9.74 -8.96
CA PRO A 267 -34.27 8.50 -8.62
C PRO A 267 -35.04 7.79 -7.51
N HIS A 268 -35.29 6.50 -7.69
CA HIS A 268 -36.10 5.74 -6.75
C HIS A 268 -35.40 5.78 -5.37
N ALA A 269 -36.13 5.93 -4.25
CA ALA A 269 -35.53 6.03 -2.91
C ALA A 269 -34.51 4.90 -2.58
N SER A 270 -34.57 3.77 -3.29
CA SER A 270 -33.57 2.71 -3.26
C SER A 270 -32.22 3.07 -3.89
N GLU A 271 -32.20 3.82 -4.98
CA GLU A 271 -30.99 4.26 -5.69
C GLU A 271 -30.22 5.28 -4.86
N VAL A 272 -30.94 6.21 -4.23
CA VAL A 272 -30.38 7.18 -3.29
C VAL A 272 -29.70 6.45 -2.12
N ARG A 273 -30.42 5.52 -1.45
CA ARG A 273 -29.84 4.70 -0.37
C ARG A 273 -28.60 3.89 -0.81
N ALA A 274 -28.60 3.36 -2.04
CA ALA A 274 -27.45 2.64 -2.58
C ALA A 274 -26.23 3.57 -2.79
N ALA A 275 -26.46 4.79 -3.31
CA ALA A 275 -25.42 5.79 -3.47
C ALA A 275 -24.86 6.28 -2.12
N THR A 276 -25.72 6.52 -1.13
CA THR A 276 -25.31 6.86 0.24
C THR A 276 -24.49 5.72 0.88
N ALA A 277 -24.93 4.46 0.73
CA ALA A 277 -24.19 3.30 1.21
C ALA A 277 -22.80 3.18 0.58
N MET A 278 -22.68 3.44 -0.73
CA MET A 278 -21.38 3.46 -1.42
C MET A 278 -20.48 4.60 -0.91
N THR A 279 -21.06 5.75 -0.56
CA THR A 279 -20.31 6.87 0.01
C THR A 279 -19.76 6.53 1.39
N HIS A 280 -20.54 5.85 2.24
CA HIS A 280 -20.04 5.31 3.50
C HIS A 280 -18.86 4.33 3.33
N ILE A 281 -18.89 3.44 2.32
CA ILE A 281 -17.75 2.57 2.01
C ILE A 281 -16.50 3.37 1.64
N LYS A 282 -16.64 4.46 0.87
CA LYS A 282 -15.51 5.32 0.51
C LYS A 282 -14.90 6.01 1.73
N VAL A 283 -15.74 6.51 2.64
CA VAL A 283 -15.29 7.09 3.92
C VAL A 283 -14.55 6.05 4.75
N ALA A 284 -15.10 4.84 4.90
CA ALA A 284 -14.46 3.77 5.65
C ALA A 284 -13.05 3.46 5.11
N ARG A 285 -12.91 3.31 3.80
CA ARG A 285 -11.60 3.07 3.15
C ARG A 285 -10.62 4.21 3.33
N ALA A 286 -11.09 5.47 3.32
CA ALA A 286 -10.24 6.63 3.58
C ALA A 286 -9.73 6.66 5.02
N LEU A 287 -10.58 6.30 5.99
CA LEU A 287 -10.19 6.19 7.39
C LEU A 287 -9.17 5.07 7.63
N GLU A 288 -9.33 3.92 6.96
CA GLU A 288 -8.33 2.85 6.96
C GLU A 288 -6.98 3.34 6.42
N GLY A 289 -6.99 4.05 5.29
CA GLY A 289 -5.77 4.64 4.71
C GLY A 289 -5.10 5.66 5.63
N LEU A 290 -5.89 6.56 6.24
CA LEU A 290 -5.39 7.54 7.22
C LEU A 290 -4.75 6.87 8.43
N TYR A 291 -5.37 5.80 8.94
CA TYR A 291 -4.82 5.03 10.06
C TYR A 291 -3.46 4.45 9.71
N ALA A 292 -3.31 3.86 8.51
CA ALA A 292 -2.05 3.28 8.07
C ALA A 292 -0.95 4.33 7.83
N LEU A 293 -1.28 5.51 7.30
CA LEU A 293 -0.32 6.58 7.06
C LEU A 293 0.21 7.20 8.36
N THR A 294 -0.63 7.31 9.39
CA THR A 294 -0.36 8.16 10.56
C THR A 294 -0.14 7.40 11.88
N GLY A 295 -0.52 6.12 11.97
CA GLY A 295 -0.17 5.20 13.07
C GLY A 295 -0.62 5.61 14.49
N THR A 296 -1.38 6.69 14.68
CA THR A 296 -1.68 7.22 16.02
C THR A 296 -3.14 7.57 16.24
N SER A 297 -3.56 7.37 17.50
CA SER A 297 -4.85 7.67 18.12
C SER A 297 -4.96 9.12 18.64
N SER A 298 -4.43 10.12 17.93
CA SER A 298 -4.49 11.51 18.42
C SER A 298 -4.65 12.54 17.31
N SER A 299 -5.85 12.59 16.70
CA SER A 299 -6.54 13.85 16.40
C SER A 299 -8.03 13.58 16.08
N THR A 300 -8.71 12.84 16.93
CA THR A 300 -10.19 12.88 16.97
C THR A 300 -10.69 14.30 17.25
N ALA A 301 -9.84 15.18 17.80
CA ALA A 301 -10.13 16.59 18.06
C ALA A 301 -10.57 17.41 16.83
N ASN A 302 -10.26 16.97 15.60
CA ASN A 302 -10.77 17.62 14.38
C ASN A 302 -11.78 16.77 13.58
N LEU A 303 -12.14 15.58 14.09
CA LEU A 303 -13.21 14.72 13.53
C LEU A 303 -14.51 14.83 14.34
N THR A 304 -14.50 15.52 15.47
CA THR A 304 -15.65 15.77 16.36
C THR A 304 -16.74 16.67 15.75
N ASN A 305 -16.51 17.27 14.59
CA ASN A 305 -17.51 18.05 13.84
C ASN A 305 -18.14 17.26 12.68
N LEU A 306 -18.13 15.93 12.72
CA LEU A 306 -19.06 15.10 11.95
C LEU A 306 -20.37 15.02 12.75
N THR A 307 -21.16 16.08 12.61
CA THR A 307 -22.42 16.31 13.30
C THR A 307 -23.34 15.08 13.23
N THR A 308 -23.79 14.62 14.40
CA THR A 308 -24.68 13.48 14.71
C THR A 308 -24.10 12.08 14.47
N LEU A 309 -23.58 11.31 15.45
CA LEU A 309 -23.85 11.19 16.89
C LEU A 309 -25.29 10.80 17.28
N THR A 310 -25.97 10.00 16.45
CA THR A 310 -27.31 9.45 16.81
C THR A 310 -27.41 7.93 16.94
N THR A 311 -26.30 7.17 16.87
CA THR A 311 -26.38 5.70 17.05
C THR A 311 -25.21 5.09 17.82
N LEU A 312 -24.51 5.87 18.66
CA LEU A 312 -23.47 5.32 19.55
C LEU A 312 -24.01 4.66 20.83
N THR A 313 -25.34 4.62 21.03
CA THR A 313 -25.96 4.05 22.24
C THR A 313 -26.65 2.70 22.05
N THR A 314 -26.72 2.12 20.84
CA THR A 314 -27.54 0.91 20.59
C THR A 314 -26.75 -0.38 20.32
N LEU A 315 -25.41 -0.36 20.31
CA LEU A 315 -24.59 -1.56 19.99
C LEU A 315 -23.70 -2.04 21.16
N ARG A 316 -24.15 -1.90 22.40
CA ARG A 316 -23.53 -2.56 23.57
C ARG A 316 -24.07 -3.98 23.82
N ALA A 317 -24.30 -4.75 22.76
CA ALA A 317 -24.85 -6.11 22.88
C ALA A 317 -24.08 -7.17 22.06
N LEU A 318 -22.79 -6.97 21.81
CA LEU A 318 -21.91 -7.98 21.22
C LEU A 318 -20.59 -8.01 21.98
N ASP A 319 -20.53 -8.84 23.03
CA ASP A 319 -19.43 -8.95 24.00
C ASP A 319 -18.15 -9.63 23.48
N GLU A 320 -17.94 -9.78 22.16
CA GLU A 320 -16.73 -10.43 21.61
C GLU A 320 -16.22 -9.78 20.31
N ILE A 321 -16.25 -8.45 20.21
CA ILE A 321 -15.61 -7.75 19.08
C ILE A 321 -14.14 -7.51 19.42
N VAL A 322 -13.22 -7.85 18.51
CA VAL A 322 -11.83 -7.37 18.53
C VAL A 322 -11.87 -5.84 18.58
N GLU A 323 -11.59 -5.25 19.74
CA GLU A 323 -11.65 -3.79 19.93
C GLU A 323 -10.63 -3.11 18.99
N LEU A 324 -11.16 -2.47 17.93
CA LEU A 324 -10.39 -1.74 16.95
C LEU A 324 -9.87 -0.42 17.55
N PRO A 325 -8.69 0.08 17.12
CA PRO A 325 -8.26 1.44 17.40
C PRO A 325 -9.33 2.48 17.00
N PRO A 326 -9.44 3.64 17.67
CA PRO A 326 -10.53 4.60 17.45
C PRO A 326 -10.74 5.02 15.98
N GLY A 327 -9.67 5.15 15.19
CA GLY A 327 -9.76 5.47 13.76
C GLY A 327 -10.36 4.33 12.92
N LEU A 328 -10.03 3.08 13.25
CA LEU A 328 -10.59 1.90 12.60
C LEU A 328 -12.01 1.59 13.09
N GLU A 329 -12.36 1.94 14.33
CA GLU A 329 -13.73 1.86 14.84
C GLU A 329 -14.69 2.77 14.05
N ALA A 330 -14.25 3.98 13.70
CA ALA A 330 -15.01 4.87 12.83
C ALA A 330 -15.21 4.27 11.42
N ALA A 331 -14.19 3.61 10.86
CA ALA A 331 -14.31 2.90 9.60
C ALA A 331 -15.33 1.75 9.69
N ALA A 332 -15.27 0.94 10.76
CA ALA A 332 -16.22 -0.13 11.01
C ALA A 332 -17.67 0.38 11.12
N ALA A 333 -17.88 1.51 11.80
CA ALA A 333 -19.20 2.14 11.91
C ALA A 333 -19.78 2.53 10.54
N HIS A 334 -18.95 3.07 9.63
CA HIS A 334 -19.38 3.37 8.28
C HIS A 334 -19.70 2.13 7.44
N TYR A 335 -18.93 1.04 7.57
CA TYR A 335 -19.30 -0.22 6.92
C TYR A 335 -20.63 -0.77 7.45
N ARG A 336 -20.86 -0.75 8.77
CA ARG A 336 -22.14 -1.15 9.38
C ARG A 336 -23.29 -0.29 8.89
N LYS A 337 -23.10 1.03 8.75
CA LYS A 337 -24.12 1.92 8.20
C LYS A 337 -24.42 1.63 6.73
N ALA A 338 -23.40 1.32 5.92
CA ALA A 338 -23.59 0.89 4.54
C ALA A 338 -24.40 -0.43 4.45
N ILE A 339 -24.16 -1.38 5.36
CA ILE A 339 -24.95 -2.61 5.46
C ILE A 339 -26.41 -2.30 5.83
N GLU A 340 -26.66 -1.42 6.80
CA GLU A 340 -27.99 -1.00 7.21
C GLU A 340 -28.77 -0.37 6.05
N LEU A 341 -28.13 0.53 5.30
CA LEU A 341 -28.74 1.25 4.18
C LEU A 341 -28.97 0.35 2.95
N HIS A 342 -28.07 -0.60 2.71
CA HIS A 342 -28.15 -1.50 1.57
C HIS A 342 -27.64 -2.92 1.91
N PRO A 343 -28.49 -3.78 2.53
CA PRO A 343 -28.08 -5.10 3.03
C PRO A 343 -27.59 -6.09 1.98
N ARG A 344 -27.85 -5.85 0.68
CA ARG A 344 -27.36 -6.68 -0.43
C ARG A 344 -25.99 -6.26 -0.97
N LEU A 345 -25.34 -5.28 -0.35
CA LEU A 345 -24.07 -4.73 -0.82
C LEU A 345 -22.88 -5.55 -0.30
N ALA A 346 -22.45 -6.56 -1.06
CA ALA A 346 -21.35 -7.47 -0.68
C ALA A 346 -20.07 -6.71 -0.25
N ALA A 347 -19.75 -5.59 -0.93
CA ALA A 347 -18.56 -4.79 -0.64
C ALA A 347 -18.51 -4.21 0.80
N ALA A 348 -19.66 -3.98 1.44
CA ALA A 348 -19.70 -3.48 2.81
C ALA A 348 -19.34 -4.59 3.84
N TYR A 349 -19.84 -5.80 3.63
CA TYR A 349 -19.50 -6.98 4.43
C TYR A 349 -18.04 -7.37 4.23
N ASP A 350 -17.57 -7.35 2.99
CA ASP A 350 -16.19 -7.67 2.62
C ASP A 350 -15.19 -6.69 3.24
N GLY A 351 -15.52 -5.39 3.20
CA GLY A 351 -14.73 -4.34 3.84
C GLY A 351 -14.70 -4.45 5.36
N LEU A 352 -15.86 -4.68 6.01
CA LEU A 352 -15.92 -4.89 7.46
C LEU A 352 -15.17 -6.14 7.90
N ALA A 353 -15.33 -7.24 7.16
CA ALA A 353 -14.60 -8.47 7.43
C ALA A 353 -13.10 -8.23 7.32
N THR A 354 -12.62 -7.66 6.21
CA THR A 354 -11.20 -7.32 5.97
C THR A 354 -10.65 -6.44 7.10
N LEU A 355 -11.42 -5.44 7.54
CA LEU A 355 -11.05 -4.60 8.67
C LEU A 355 -10.88 -5.41 9.98
N LEU A 356 -11.83 -6.30 10.29
CA LEU A 356 -11.78 -7.16 11.48
C LEU A 356 -10.68 -8.23 11.39
N LEU A 357 -10.35 -8.68 10.17
CA LEU A 357 -9.21 -9.54 9.90
C LEU A 357 -7.86 -8.84 10.12
N GLY A 358 -7.84 -7.52 10.34
CA GLY A 358 -6.61 -6.73 10.41
C GLY A 358 -5.91 -6.63 9.06
N THR A 359 -6.64 -6.86 7.96
CA THR A 359 -6.11 -6.93 6.60
C THR A 359 -6.23 -5.62 5.81
N SER A 360 -6.11 -4.47 6.49
CA SER A 360 -6.15 -3.17 5.79
C SER A 360 -4.95 -3.01 4.87
N ARG A 361 -5.18 -2.50 3.64
CA ARG A 361 -4.26 -2.45 2.47
C ARG A 361 -2.82 -1.96 2.69
N LEU A 362 -2.45 -1.47 3.87
CA LEU A 362 -1.23 -0.71 4.13
C LEU A 362 -0.48 -1.10 5.42
N ALA A 363 -0.93 -2.11 6.18
CA ALA A 363 -0.15 -2.62 7.32
C ALA A 363 0.72 -3.80 6.88
N ASN A 364 1.96 -3.91 7.37
CA ASN A 364 2.88 -4.99 7.02
C ASN A 364 2.23 -6.38 7.28
N PHE A 365 1.79 -7.04 6.21
CA PHE A 365 0.99 -8.26 6.22
C PHE A 365 1.87 -9.50 6.35
N GLY A 366 2.02 -9.98 7.58
CA GLY A 366 2.46 -11.35 7.86
C GLY A 366 1.32 -12.30 8.24
N ALA A 367 0.09 -11.81 8.47
CA ALA A 367 -0.96 -12.66 9.00
C ALA A 367 -2.40 -12.26 8.62
N PRO A 368 -2.77 -12.30 7.32
CA PRO A 368 -4.17 -12.17 6.91
C PRO A 368 -5.15 -13.16 7.57
N SER A 369 -4.63 -14.21 8.22
CA SER A 369 -5.39 -15.27 8.89
C SER A 369 -5.48 -15.13 10.41
N ALA A 370 -4.68 -14.29 11.07
CA ALA A 370 -4.52 -14.32 12.54
C ALA A 370 -5.70 -13.76 13.34
N ALA A 371 -6.22 -12.58 12.95
CA ALA A 371 -7.36 -11.98 13.63
C ALA A 371 -8.67 -12.72 13.26
N ALA A 372 -8.73 -13.30 12.06
CA ALA A 372 -9.82 -14.16 11.56
C ALA A 372 -10.15 -15.34 12.45
N LEU A 373 -9.11 -15.92 13.05
CA LEU A 373 -9.22 -17.14 13.84
C LEU A 373 -9.89 -16.88 15.18
N ASN A 374 -9.92 -15.62 15.60
CA ASN A 374 -10.40 -15.19 16.91
C ASN A 374 -11.69 -14.36 16.83
N THR A 375 -12.30 -14.22 15.65
CA THR A 375 -13.56 -13.48 15.43
C THR A 375 -14.54 -14.27 14.56
N ASP A 376 -15.53 -14.93 15.18
CA ASP A 376 -16.61 -15.59 14.45
C ASP A 376 -17.45 -14.60 13.60
N GLU A 377 -17.50 -13.32 14.02
CA GLU A 377 -18.12 -12.23 13.25
C GLU A 377 -17.49 -12.07 11.86
N ALA A 378 -16.16 -12.04 11.76
CA ALA A 378 -15.46 -11.85 10.47
C ALA A 378 -15.76 -13.00 9.49
N LEU A 379 -15.78 -14.24 9.98
CA LEU A 379 -16.16 -15.40 9.17
C LEU A 379 -17.61 -15.29 8.68
N SER A 380 -18.55 -14.95 9.56
CA SER A 380 -19.96 -14.78 9.21
C SER A 380 -20.15 -13.69 8.14
N LEU A 381 -19.44 -12.58 8.27
CA LEU A 381 -19.45 -11.48 7.30
C LEU A 381 -18.88 -11.93 5.93
N LEU A 382 -17.76 -12.65 5.88
CA LEU A 382 -17.20 -13.17 4.62
C LEU A 382 -18.16 -14.16 3.94
N GLN A 383 -18.76 -15.07 4.70
CA GLN A 383 -19.75 -16.02 4.18
C GLN A 383 -20.97 -15.30 3.61
N THR A 384 -21.45 -14.26 4.30
CA THR A 384 -22.55 -13.41 3.83
C THR A 384 -22.16 -12.68 2.55
N ALA A 385 -20.97 -12.07 2.50
CA ALA A 385 -20.46 -11.40 1.31
C ALA A 385 -20.37 -12.36 0.12
N ALA A 386 -19.88 -13.59 0.33
CA ALA A 386 -19.80 -14.63 -0.70
C ALA A 386 -21.19 -15.02 -1.22
N SER A 387 -22.16 -15.25 -0.33
CA SER A 387 -23.54 -15.58 -0.70
C SER A 387 -24.18 -14.46 -1.52
N LEU A 388 -24.00 -13.20 -1.12
CA LEU A 388 -24.54 -12.04 -1.82
C LEU A 388 -23.90 -11.88 -3.20
N ALA A 389 -22.58 -12.04 -3.31
CA ALA A 389 -21.85 -11.93 -4.57
C ALA A 389 -22.27 -13.01 -5.59
N ALA A 390 -22.51 -14.25 -5.12
CA ALA A 390 -23.03 -15.35 -5.93
C ALA A 390 -24.46 -15.07 -6.42
N SER A 391 -25.34 -14.54 -5.55
CA SER A 391 -26.72 -14.19 -5.92
C SER A 391 -26.84 -13.03 -6.91
N ALA A 392 -25.80 -12.20 -7.03
CA ALA A 392 -25.72 -11.07 -7.95
C ALA A 392 -25.09 -11.43 -9.31
N GLN A 393 -24.84 -12.71 -9.59
CA GLN A 393 -24.50 -13.15 -10.94
C GLN A 393 -25.77 -13.22 -11.79
N PRO A 394 -25.79 -12.69 -13.02
CA PRO A 394 -26.92 -12.91 -13.92
C PRO A 394 -27.09 -14.43 -14.12
N ALA A 395 -28.33 -14.90 -14.02
CA ALA A 395 -28.71 -16.28 -14.30
C ALA A 395 -28.47 -16.58 -15.79
N THR A 396 -27.23 -16.87 -16.16
CA THR A 396 -26.89 -17.42 -17.46
C THR A 396 -25.95 -18.59 -17.26
N ALA A 397 -26.45 -19.78 -17.65
CA ALA A 397 -25.78 -21.07 -17.73
C ALA A 397 -26.08 -22.10 -16.62
N THR A 398 -27.35 -22.25 -16.23
CA THR A 398 -27.90 -23.62 -16.11
C THR A 398 -28.17 -24.15 -17.52
N ALA A 399 -27.12 -24.59 -18.21
CA ALA A 399 -27.25 -25.55 -19.32
C ALA A 399 -26.81 -26.90 -18.77
N GLY A 400 -27.73 -27.85 -18.83
CA GLY A 400 -27.69 -29.10 -18.09
C GLY A 400 -26.53 -30.02 -18.42
N ALA A 401 -26.38 -31.00 -17.53
CA ALA A 401 -25.65 -32.23 -17.77
C ALA A 401 -26.10 -32.88 -19.10
N ALA A 402 -25.19 -32.94 -20.07
CA ALA A 402 -25.12 -33.99 -21.07
C ALA A 402 -23.72 -33.99 -21.68
N ALA A 403 -22.92 -35.00 -21.30
CA ALA A 403 -21.71 -35.34 -22.00
C ALA A 403 -22.06 -35.83 -23.42
N ALA A 404 -21.56 -35.16 -24.45
CA ALA A 404 -21.35 -35.76 -25.76
C ALA A 404 -20.25 -34.98 -26.51
N ALA A 405 -19.23 -35.72 -26.92
CA ALA A 405 -18.06 -35.23 -27.64
C ALA A 405 -18.43 -34.60 -28.99
N ILE A 406 -17.84 -33.44 -29.30
CA ILE A 406 -17.75 -32.90 -30.67
C ILE A 406 -16.29 -32.44 -30.89
N PRO A 407 -15.66 -32.69 -32.06
CA PRO A 407 -14.22 -32.61 -32.22
C PRO A 407 -13.70 -31.16 -32.37
N SER A 408 -12.49 -30.97 -31.84
CA SER A 408 -11.56 -29.87 -32.06
C SER A 408 -11.47 -29.43 -33.53
N THR A 409 -12.08 -28.30 -33.88
CA THR A 409 -11.62 -27.35 -34.93
C THR A 409 -12.39 -26.03 -34.80
N ALA A 410 -12.05 -25.21 -33.81
CA ALA A 410 -12.43 -23.80 -33.81
C ALA A 410 -11.33 -23.00 -33.10
N THR A 411 -10.79 -22.02 -33.82
CA THR A 411 -9.84 -21.00 -33.37
C THR A 411 -10.29 -20.42 -32.02
N PRO A 412 -9.39 -20.25 -31.02
CA PRO A 412 -9.80 -19.70 -29.73
C PRO A 412 -10.40 -18.31 -29.95
N PRO A 413 -11.58 -18.01 -29.36
CA PRO A 413 -12.10 -16.66 -29.40
C PRO A 413 -11.11 -15.73 -28.70
N THR A 414 -10.78 -14.63 -29.37
CA THR A 414 -10.00 -13.50 -28.85
C THR A 414 -10.48 -13.18 -27.42
N PRO A 415 -9.58 -13.00 -26.43
CA PRO A 415 -10.01 -12.74 -25.06
C PRO A 415 -10.88 -11.48 -25.04
N ALA A 416 -12.16 -11.66 -24.73
CA ALA A 416 -13.08 -10.56 -24.54
C ALA A 416 -12.45 -9.61 -23.51
N ILE A 417 -12.28 -8.35 -23.90
CA ILE A 417 -11.83 -7.29 -22.99
C ILE A 417 -12.93 -7.16 -21.93
N LEU A 418 -12.77 -7.87 -20.81
CA LEU A 418 -13.58 -7.67 -19.64
C LEU A 418 -13.40 -6.20 -19.23
N SER A 419 -14.52 -5.50 -19.03
CA SER A 419 -14.48 -4.14 -18.49
C SER A 419 -13.73 -4.13 -17.16
N THR A 420 -13.10 -3.01 -16.81
CA THR A 420 -12.33 -2.85 -15.57
C THR A 420 -13.13 -3.29 -14.34
N ALA A 421 -14.43 -2.97 -14.31
CA ALA A 421 -15.34 -3.37 -13.24
C ALA A 421 -15.50 -4.90 -13.08
N THR A 422 -15.50 -5.66 -14.19
CA THR A 422 -15.60 -7.13 -14.13
C THR A 422 -14.29 -7.76 -13.63
N LYS A 423 -13.14 -7.17 -13.99
CA LYS A 423 -11.84 -7.62 -13.48
C LYS A 423 -11.70 -7.36 -11.98
N GLU A 424 -12.13 -6.18 -11.52
CA GLU A 424 -12.13 -5.82 -10.10
C GLU A 424 -13.04 -6.74 -9.28
N ARG A 425 -14.22 -7.09 -9.81
CA ARG A 425 -15.13 -8.04 -9.16
C ARG A 425 -14.52 -9.44 -9.04
N ALA A 426 -13.94 -9.95 -10.13
CA ALA A 426 -13.30 -11.27 -10.12
C ALA A 426 -12.12 -11.34 -9.13
N ALA A 427 -11.31 -10.28 -9.05
CA ALA A 427 -10.22 -10.20 -8.07
C ALA A 427 -10.73 -10.20 -6.62
N ALA A 428 -11.82 -9.47 -6.33
CA ALA A 428 -12.42 -9.45 -5.00
C ALA A 428 -13.01 -10.82 -4.60
N ASP A 429 -13.67 -11.52 -5.53
CA ASP A 429 -14.23 -12.84 -5.27
C ASP A 429 -13.14 -13.89 -5.03
N GLU A 430 -12.05 -13.84 -5.79
CA GLU A 430 -10.89 -14.72 -5.57
C GLU A 430 -10.22 -14.45 -4.22
N GLN A 431 -10.02 -13.19 -3.85
CA GLN A 431 -9.43 -12.85 -2.57
C GLN A 431 -10.29 -13.31 -1.38
N ARG A 432 -11.62 -13.20 -1.49
CA ARG A 432 -12.55 -13.72 -0.48
C ARG A 432 -12.45 -15.24 -0.33
N ARG A 433 -12.37 -15.96 -1.46
CA ARG A 433 -12.18 -17.42 -1.46
C ARG A 433 -10.89 -17.81 -0.74
N LEU A 434 -9.78 -17.15 -1.08
CA LEU A 434 -8.48 -17.38 -0.43
C LEU A 434 -8.52 -17.15 1.08
N HIS A 435 -9.21 -16.10 1.54
CA HIS A 435 -9.40 -15.85 2.98
C HIS A 435 -10.19 -16.98 3.66
N LEU A 436 -11.31 -17.42 3.08
CA LEU A 436 -12.13 -18.50 3.65
C LEU A 436 -11.35 -19.82 3.71
N ASP A 437 -10.65 -20.19 2.64
CA ASP A 437 -9.84 -21.40 2.57
C ASP A 437 -8.74 -21.39 3.65
N ALA A 438 -8.06 -20.26 3.84
CA ALA A 438 -7.06 -20.08 4.88
C ALA A 438 -7.65 -20.23 6.30
N ILE A 439 -8.83 -19.64 6.57
CA ILE A 439 -9.50 -19.73 7.87
C ILE A 439 -9.88 -21.18 8.18
N PHE A 440 -10.52 -21.88 7.24
CA PHE A 440 -10.94 -23.27 7.45
C PHE A 440 -9.76 -24.22 7.62
N SER A 441 -8.73 -24.07 6.79
CA SER A 441 -7.50 -24.85 6.91
C SER A 441 -6.86 -24.68 8.28
N THR A 442 -6.79 -23.43 8.77
CA THR A 442 -6.18 -23.13 10.07
C THR A 442 -7.01 -23.64 11.25
N ARG A 443 -8.35 -23.53 11.20
CA ARG A 443 -9.23 -24.11 12.23
C ARG A 443 -9.08 -25.64 12.34
N SER A 444 -8.93 -26.31 11.20
CA SER A 444 -8.66 -27.75 11.16
C SER A 444 -7.31 -28.09 11.81
N GLU A 445 -6.27 -27.31 11.50
CA GLU A 445 -4.94 -27.45 12.10
C GLU A 445 -4.97 -27.28 13.63
N VAL A 446 -5.67 -26.26 14.14
CA VAL A 446 -5.84 -26.01 15.58
C VAL A 446 -6.55 -27.18 16.27
N ALA A 447 -7.63 -27.71 15.67
CA ALA A 447 -8.34 -28.85 16.21
C ALA A 447 -7.46 -30.11 16.26
N HIS A 448 -6.61 -30.31 15.24
CA HIS A 448 -5.64 -31.40 15.20
C HIS A 448 -4.61 -31.30 16.34
N TRP A 449 -4.03 -30.11 16.56
CA TRP A 449 -3.10 -29.88 17.66
C TRP A 449 -3.74 -30.08 19.03
N ARG A 450 -4.96 -29.58 19.23
CA ARG A 450 -5.71 -29.79 20.47
C ARG A 450 -5.86 -31.28 20.80
N ALA A 451 -6.16 -32.12 19.79
CA ALA A 451 -6.24 -33.57 19.97
C ALA A 451 -4.88 -34.20 20.32
N ILE A 452 -3.79 -33.76 19.69
CA ILE A 452 -2.42 -34.20 20.02
C ILE A 452 -2.07 -33.86 21.46
N VAL A 453 -2.27 -32.60 21.86
CA VAL A 453 -1.92 -32.09 23.19
C VAL A 453 -2.73 -32.76 24.30
N ALA A 454 -4.02 -32.99 24.08
CA ALA A 454 -4.87 -33.76 25.00
C ALA A 454 -4.32 -35.18 25.23
N ASN A 455 -3.85 -35.86 24.17
CA ASN A 455 -3.27 -37.19 24.29
C ASN A 455 -1.92 -37.19 25.03
N LEU A 456 -1.06 -36.19 24.78
CA LEU A 456 0.24 -36.06 25.45
C LEU A 456 0.08 -35.76 26.94
N THR A 457 -0.81 -34.84 27.29
CA THR A 457 -1.07 -34.46 28.69
C THR A 457 -1.70 -35.61 29.49
N LEU A 458 -2.62 -36.39 28.90
CA LEU A 458 -3.16 -37.60 29.52
C LEU A 458 -2.09 -38.66 29.79
N LYS A 459 -1.19 -38.90 28.82
CA LYS A 459 -0.07 -39.84 28.98
C LYS A 459 0.93 -39.39 30.05
N GLY A 460 1.25 -38.09 30.09
CA GLY A 460 2.11 -37.51 31.12
C GLY A 460 1.51 -37.65 32.52
N ALA A 461 0.21 -37.38 32.67
CA ALA A 461 -0.50 -37.55 33.94
C ALA A 461 -0.60 -39.03 34.38
N ALA A 462 -0.68 -39.99 33.45
CA ALA A 462 -0.66 -41.41 33.75
C ALA A 462 0.73 -41.92 34.14
N ALA A 463 1.80 -41.44 33.50
CA ALA A 463 3.18 -41.77 33.84
C ALA A 463 3.57 -41.25 35.24
N GLN A 464 3.12 -40.04 35.60
CA GLN A 464 3.34 -39.45 36.93
C GLN A 464 2.61 -40.19 38.07
N ARG A 465 1.51 -40.92 37.78
CA ARG A 465 0.77 -41.70 38.79
C ARG A 465 1.38 -43.09 39.08
N HIS A 466 2.32 -43.56 38.25
CA HIS A 466 2.82 -44.94 38.31
C HIS A 466 4.30 -45.12 38.69
N THR A 467 4.97 -44.10 39.23
CA THR A 467 6.37 -44.26 39.68
C THR A 467 6.69 -43.52 40.98
N PRO A 468 7.08 -44.22 42.07
CA PRO A 468 7.95 -43.64 43.08
C PRO A 468 9.39 -43.61 42.53
N ALA A 469 10.08 -42.50 42.77
CA ALA A 469 11.40 -42.18 42.24
C ALA A 469 12.43 -43.31 42.42
N ARG A 470 13.05 -43.74 41.31
CA ARG A 470 14.41 -44.30 41.28
C ARG A 470 15.18 -43.67 40.12
N PRO A 471 16.44 -43.25 40.32
CA PRO A 471 17.25 -42.66 39.27
C PRO A 471 17.72 -43.77 38.33
N HIS A 472 17.08 -43.90 37.17
CA HIS A 472 17.58 -44.76 36.10
C HIS A 472 18.45 -43.93 35.15
N ALA A 473 19.76 -44.18 35.23
CA ALA A 473 20.71 -43.83 34.18
C ALA A 473 20.36 -44.62 32.92
N SER A 474 19.70 -43.97 31.96
CA SER A 474 19.49 -44.51 30.61
C SER A 474 20.66 -44.09 29.73
N ALA A 475 21.58 -45.03 29.53
CA ALA A 475 22.63 -44.96 28.53
C ALA A 475 22.04 -45.24 27.15
N ASN A 476 21.64 -44.19 26.43
CA ASN A 476 21.67 -44.07 24.96
C ASN A 476 21.19 -42.66 24.54
N ALA A 477 21.78 -41.64 25.16
CA ALA A 477 21.61 -40.26 24.73
C ALA A 477 22.41 -40.03 23.43
N ARG A 478 21.71 -39.93 22.29
CA ARG A 478 22.28 -39.23 21.12
C ARG A 478 22.56 -37.77 21.50
N PRO A 479 23.66 -37.18 21.01
CA PRO A 479 24.63 -36.51 21.88
C PRO A 479 24.45 -34.99 22.03
N ALA A 480 24.92 -34.50 23.20
CA ALA A 480 25.29 -33.13 23.58
C ALA A 480 24.27 -32.00 23.32
N ARG A 481 23.47 -31.68 24.36
CA ARG A 481 23.00 -30.30 24.61
C ARG A 481 24.23 -29.41 24.82
N GLY A 482 24.85 -28.95 23.75
CA GLY A 482 25.82 -27.86 23.82
C GLY A 482 25.07 -26.63 24.28
N ALA A 483 25.24 -26.23 25.54
CA ALA A 483 24.86 -24.89 25.98
C ALA A 483 25.41 -23.91 24.95
N TRP A 484 24.58 -22.97 24.47
CA TRP A 484 25.08 -21.93 23.59
C TRP A 484 26.27 -21.26 24.29
N GLN A 485 27.41 -21.31 23.61
CA GLN A 485 28.65 -20.71 24.09
C GLN A 485 28.97 -19.55 23.18
N VAL A 486 29.32 -18.42 23.80
CA VAL A 486 29.86 -17.29 23.06
C VAL A 486 31.08 -17.79 22.29
N PRO A 487 31.13 -17.60 20.96
CA PRO A 487 32.25 -18.03 20.16
C PRO A 487 33.55 -17.50 20.74
N GLU A 488 34.62 -18.29 20.76
CA GLU A 488 35.89 -17.92 21.41
C GLU A 488 36.39 -16.54 20.94
N ALA A 489 36.27 -16.26 19.65
CA ALA A 489 36.65 -15.00 19.02
C ALA A 489 35.89 -13.78 19.57
N LEU A 490 34.72 -13.99 20.19
CA LEU A 490 33.82 -12.94 20.66
C LEU A 490 33.79 -12.83 22.18
N LYS A 491 34.54 -13.65 22.92
CA LYS A 491 34.56 -13.57 24.40
C LYS A 491 35.03 -12.22 24.92
N HIS A 492 35.92 -11.54 24.18
CA HIS A 492 36.48 -10.23 24.51
C HIS A 492 35.61 -9.04 24.07
N ALA A 493 34.47 -9.28 23.41
CA ALA A 493 33.56 -8.24 22.98
C ALA A 493 33.07 -7.37 24.15
N ARG A 494 32.94 -6.06 23.92
CA ARG A 494 32.53 -5.10 24.95
C ARG A 494 31.09 -5.36 25.38
N VAL A 495 30.79 -5.16 26.66
CA VAL A 495 29.42 -5.30 27.18
C VAL A 495 28.63 -4.02 26.92
N VAL A 496 27.38 -4.16 26.47
CA VAL A 496 26.46 -3.03 26.28
C VAL A 496 26.24 -2.28 27.60
N ALA A 497 26.32 -0.96 27.54
CA ALA A 497 26.14 -0.11 28.71
C ALA A 497 24.70 -0.16 29.23
N ARG A 498 24.55 -0.09 30.56
CA ARG A 498 23.25 0.02 31.25
C ARG A 498 23.00 1.46 31.67
N ARG A 499 21.80 1.98 31.42
CA ARG A 499 21.41 3.35 31.75
C ARG A 499 19.95 3.41 32.16
N ARG A 500 19.61 4.33 33.07
CA ARG A 500 18.21 4.72 33.34
C ARG A 500 17.86 5.94 32.49
N VAL A 501 16.63 5.97 31.98
CA VAL A 501 16.07 7.09 31.21
C VAL A 501 14.81 7.58 31.91
N ALA A 502 14.73 8.87 32.17
CA ALA A 502 13.62 9.48 32.91
C ALA A 502 12.61 10.16 31.99
N THR A 503 13.04 10.67 30.84
CA THR A 503 12.22 11.54 29.97
C THR A 503 12.25 11.12 28.51
N ALA A 504 11.24 11.54 27.74
CA ALA A 504 11.20 11.25 26.30
C ALA A 504 12.33 11.90 25.47
N PRO A 505 12.74 13.16 25.73
CA PRO A 505 13.91 13.74 25.08
C PRO A 505 15.22 12.97 25.32
N GLU A 506 15.41 12.39 26.51
CA GLU A 506 16.56 11.54 26.80
C GLU A 506 16.56 10.26 25.96
N LEU A 507 15.40 9.60 25.82
CA LEU A 507 15.29 8.41 24.96
C LEU A 507 15.56 8.76 23.50
N MET A 508 15.00 9.89 23.02
CA MET A 508 15.25 10.38 21.66
C MET A 508 16.73 10.67 21.40
N ALA A 509 17.45 11.21 22.38
CA ALA A 509 18.88 11.44 22.25
C ALA A 509 19.67 10.13 22.10
N LEU A 510 19.27 9.06 22.79
CA LEU A 510 19.89 7.74 22.65
C LEU A 510 19.61 7.12 21.27
N ILE A 511 18.38 7.25 20.76
CA ILE A 511 18.01 6.78 19.42
C ILE A 511 18.83 7.52 18.35
N LYS A 512 18.94 8.85 18.46
CA LYS A 512 19.77 9.66 17.56
C LYS A 512 21.26 9.31 17.63
N ALA A 513 21.73 8.81 18.77
CA ALA A 513 23.11 8.33 18.92
C ALA A 513 23.36 6.97 18.24
N ARG A 514 22.30 6.24 17.84
CA ARG A 514 22.36 4.97 17.10
C ARG A 514 23.24 3.89 17.74
N ALA A 515 23.27 3.85 19.07
CA ALA A 515 24.06 2.88 19.82
C ALA A 515 23.16 2.03 20.75
N PRO A 516 23.37 0.70 20.83
CA PRO A 516 22.63 -0.16 21.73
C PRO A 516 22.87 0.22 23.19
N VAL A 517 21.80 0.25 23.97
CA VAL A 517 21.85 0.56 25.40
C VAL A 517 20.81 -0.30 26.13
N VAL A 518 21.19 -0.88 27.27
CA VAL A 518 20.23 -1.54 28.16
C VAL A 518 19.61 -0.49 29.08
N LEU A 519 18.30 -0.29 28.93
CA LEU A 519 17.46 0.58 29.73
C LEU A 519 16.99 -0.16 30.98
N THR A 520 17.52 0.24 32.13
CA THR A 520 17.09 -0.30 33.43
C THR A 520 15.84 0.41 33.90
N ASN A 521 14.92 -0.33 34.53
CA ASN A 521 13.68 0.16 35.14
C ASN A 521 12.59 0.68 34.19
N LEU A 522 12.79 0.69 32.87
CA LEU A 522 11.79 1.19 31.93
C LEU A 522 10.46 0.45 32.06
N GLN A 523 10.50 -0.88 32.15
CA GLN A 523 9.31 -1.72 32.32
C GLN A 523 8.55 -1.35 33.61
N ARG A 524 9.25 -1.23 34.73
CA ARG A 524 8.66 -0.86 36.03
C ARG A 524 8.06 0.55 35.98
N ASP A 525 8.83 1.51 35.47
CA ASP A 525 8.43 2.92 35.43
C ASP A 525 7.25 3.14 34.45
N ALA A 526 7.08 2.26 33.45
CA ALA A 526 5.93 2.24 32.55
C ALA A 526 4.70 1.51 33.10
N GLY A 527 4.84 0.75 34.21
CA GLY A 527 3.75 -0.03 34.80
C GLY A 527 3.52 -1.40 34.14
N PHE A 528 4.56 -2.03 33.58
CA PHE A 528 4.46 -3.40 33.06
C PHE A 528 4.09 -4.37 34.18
N ALA A 529 3.28 -5.37 33.83
CA ALA A 529 2.96 -6.44 34.76
C ALA A 529 4.24 -7.20 35.17
N SER A 530 4.31 -7.60 36.45
CA SER A 530 5.46 -8.35 36.99
C SER A 530 5.62 -9.70 36.30
N GLY A 531 6.80 -10.31 36.38
CA GLY A 531 7.10 -11.61 35.78
C GLY A 531 6.08 -12.71 36.13
N ASP A 532 5.56 -12.74 37.36
CA ASP A 532 4.58 -13.74 37.81
C ASP A 532 3.24 -13.66 37.07
N ALA A 533 2.86 -12.46 36.61
CA ALA A 533 1.67 -12.24 35.78
C ALA A 533 1.82 -12.89 34.38
N TRP A 534 3.04 -13.26 34.00
CA TRP A 534 3.37 -13.97 32.75
C TRP A 534 3.60 -15.47 32.98
N SER A 535 3.05 -16.02 34.07
CA SER A 535 2.95 -17.48 34.28
C SER A 535 2.14 -18.17 33.19
N ALA A 536 2.45 -19.44 32.92
CA ALA A 536 1.68 -20.27 32.00
C ALA A 536 0.18 -20.27 32.39
N HIS A 537 -0.10 -20.33 33.69
CA HIS A 537 -1.46 -20.26 34.21
C HIS A 537 -2.16 -18.93 33.86
N GLN A 538 -1.53 -17.78 34.11
CA GLN A 538 -2.13 -16.47 33.84
C GLN A 538 -2.31 -16.22 32.35
N LEU A 539 -1.32 -16.59 31.53
CA LEU A 539 -1.42 -16.48 30.07
C LEU A 539 -2.56 -17.35 29.51
N ALA A 540 -2.72 -18.57 30.02
CA ALA A 540 -3.83 -19.44 29.65
C ALA A 540 -5.19 -18.89 30.11
N ALA A 541 -5.26 -18.27 31.29
CA ALA A 541 -6.48 -17.66 31.80
C ALA A 541 -6.92 -16.44 30.98
N LEU A 542 -5.97 -15.58 30.60
CA LEU A 542 -6.26 -14.33 29.90
C LEU A 542 -6.50 -14.51 28.39
N ALA A 543 -5.78 -15.45 27.76
CA ALA A 543 -5.79 -15.60 26.31
C ALA A 543 -5.68 -17.06 25.83
N GLY A 544 -5.94 -18.04 26.69
CA GLY A 544 -5.69 -19.45 26.36
C GLY A 544 -6.48 -20.00 25.18
N GLU A 545 -7.66 -19.44 24.87
CA GLU A 545 -8.46 -19.84 23.70
C GLU A 545 -7.98 -19.17 22.40
N ARG A 546 -7.14 -18.15 22.50
CA ARG A 546 -6.66 -17.40 21.33
C ARG A 546 -5.76 -18.28 20.48
N ILE A 547 -5.99 -18.24 19.17
CA ILE A 547 -5.16 -18.94 18.20
C ILE A 547 -3.90 -18.12 17.94
N VAL A 548 -2.75 -18.76 18.08
CA VAL A 548 -1.42 -18.17 17.92
C VAL A 548 -0.65 -18.89 16.82
N LYS A 549 0.22 -18.14 16.13
CA LYS A 549 1.19 -18.70 15.19
C LYS A 549 2.44 -19.15 15.95
N VAL A 550 2.89 -20.36 15.67
CA VAL A 550 4.02 -20.99 16.36
C VAL A 550 4.98 -21.56 15.32
N SER A 551 6.25 -21.21 15.44
CA SER A 551 7.33 -21.81 14.67
C SER A 551 7.81 -23.08 15.35
N ILE A 552 8.17 -24.08 14.54
CA ILE A 552 8.65 -25.38 15.00
C ILE A 552 10.08 -25.59 14.50
N SER A 553 11.01 -25.95 15.38
CA SER A 553 12.40 -26.25 15.01
C SER A 553 12.82 -27.62 15.51
N GLN A 554 13.62 -28.31 14.70
CA GLN A 554 14.25 -29.57 15.09
C GLN A 554 15.43 -29.33 16.06
N SER A 555 16.12 -28.20 15.94
CA SER A 555 17.38 -27.93 16.64
C SER A 555 17.31 -26.78 17.66
N GLY A 556 16.17 -26.08 17.71
CA GLY A 556 16.02 -24.84 18.48
C GLY A 556 16.61 -23.61 17.78
N ARG A 557 17.13 -23.74 16.56
CA ARG A 557 17.52 -22.60 15.70
C ARG A 557 16.33 -22.24 14.80
N PHE A 558 15.88 -20.99 14.87
CA PHE A 558 14.71 -20.48 14.17
C PHE A 558 15.18 -19.52 13.08
N ASP A 559 15.06 -19.96 11.82
CA ASP A 559 15.69 -19.41 10.62
C ASP A 559 17.18 -19.78 10.49
N GLY A 560 17.73 -19.65 9.28
CA GLY A 560 19.16 -19.82 9.05
C GLY A 560 19.52 -20.32 7.67
N SER A 561 20.82 -20.46 7.43
CA SER A 561 21.37 -21.02 6.21
C SER A 561 21.55 -22.55 6.35
N GLU A 562 21.10 -23.31 5.36
CA GLU A 562 21.42 -24.73 5.19
C GLU A 562 22.25 -24.96 3.93
N ASP A 563 23.03 -26.05 3.94
CA ASP A 563 23.80 -26.50 2.78
C ASP A 563 22.87 -26.82 1.59
N GLY A 564 23.14 -26.23 0.43
CA GLY A 564 22.33 -26.36 -0.77
C GLY A 564 22.23 -27.79 -1.31
N SER A 565 23.18 -28.67 -0.99
CA SER A 565 23.11 -30.09 -1.36
C SER A 565 21.89 -30.79 -0.76
N LEU A 566 21.42 -30.36 0.42
CA LEU A 566 20.18 -30.83 1.06
C LEU A 566 18.93 -30.45 0.27
N TRP A 567 19.06 -29.53 -0.69
CA TRP A 567 17.99 -28.94 -1.49
C TRP A 567 18.18 -29.20 -3.00
N GLY A 568 19.13 -30.06 -3.37
CA GLY A 568 19.42 -30.39 -4.76
C GLY A 568 20.10 -29.25 -5.54
N LEU A 569 20.88 -28.42 -4.85
CA LEU A 569 21.79 -27.42 -5.42
C LEU A 569 23.23 -27.93 -5.47
N SER A 570 24.10 -27.20 -6.18
CA SER A 570 25.52 -27.55 -6.28
C SER A 570 26.27 -27.22 -4.99
N GLU A 571 27.42 -27.88 -4.79
CA GLU A 571 28.30 -27.65 -3.64
C GLU A 571 28.72 -26.16 -3.54
N GLY A 572 28.74 -25.63 -2.32
CA GLY A 572 29.06 -24.22 -2.05
C GLY A 572 27.90 -23.24 -2.21
N GLN A 573 26.72 -23.70 -2.62
CA GLN A 573 25.48 -22.91 -2.55
C GLN A 573 24.80 -23.15 -1.21
N ASP A 574 24.09 -22.14 -0.72
CA ASP A 574 23.30 -22.22 0.50
C ASP A 574 21.84 -21.82 0.27
N VAL A 575 20.96 -22.22 1.19
CA VAL A 575 19.52 -21.97 1.13
C VAL A 575 19.09 -21.34 2.44
N LEU A 576 18.33 -20.23 2.38
CA LEU A 576 17.68 -19.69 3.56
C LEU A 576 16.49 -20.59 3.91
N VAL A 577 16.52 -21.21 5.07
CA VAL A 577 15.45 -22.07 5.57
C VAL A 577 14.75 -21.38 6.72
N ARG A 578 13.45 -21.18 6.56
CA ARG A 578 12.58 -20.73 7.66
C ARG A 578 11.95 -21.95 8.36
N PRO A 579 11.74 -21.90 9.69
CA PRO A 579 11.11 -23.00 10.40
C PRO A 579 9.68 -23.19 9.88
N PRO A 580 9.16 -24.44 9.86
CA PRO A 580 7.73 -24.66 9.67
C PRO A 580 6.92 -23.85 10.67
N GLU A 581 5.90 -23.16 10.17
CA GLU A 581 4.94 -22.43 10.99
C GLU A 581 3.65 -23.26 11.11
N THR A 582 3.00 -23.20 12.27
CA THR A 582 1.71 -23.84 12.55
C THR A 582 0.82 -22.94 13.40
N HIS A 583 -0.46 -23.28 13.53
CA HIS A 583 -1.39 -22.58 14.41
C HIS A 583 -1.98 -23.52 15.45
N MET A 584 -2.06 -23.04 16.68
CA MET A 584 -2.67 -23.75 17.81
C MET A 584 -3.24 -22.73 18.80
N GLN A 585 -4.01 -23.19 19.78
CA GLN A 585 -4.40 -22.29 20.86
C GLN A 585 -3.23 -22.00 21.78
N LEU A 586 -3.20 -20.81 22.39
CA LEU A 586 -2.15 -20.45 23.34
C LEU A 586 -2.05 -21.46 24.49
N ARG A 587 -3.18 -21.99 24.98
CA ARG A 587 -3.16 -23.04 26.02
C ARG A 587 -2.47 -24.33 25.57
N ASP A 588 -2.62 -24.70 24.31
CA ASP A 588 -2.05 -25.93 23.76
C ASP A 588 -0.53 -25.76 23.64
N LEU A 589 -0.08 -24.59 23.21
CA LEU A 589 1.35 -24.22 23.24
C LEU A 589 1.92 -24.28 24.66
N LEU A 590 1.26 -23.63 25.62
CA LEU A 590 1.72 -23.60 27.02
C LEU A 590 1.80 -25.01 27.62
N ALA A 591 0.85 -25.89 27.29
CA ALA A 591 0.91 -27.29 27.68
C ALA A 591 2.10 -28.03 27.05
N LEU A 592 2.40 -27.80 25.76
CA LEU A 592 3.58 -28.36 25.10
C LEU A 592 4.89 -27.87 25.74
N LEU A 593 4.99 -26.57 26.05
CA LEU A 593 6.17 -25.98 26.69
C LEU A 593 6.39 -26.52 28.12
N SER A 594 5.33 -26.99 28.79
CA SER A 594 5.38 -27.58 30.12
C SER A 594 5.85 -29.04 30.14
N LEU A 595 5.84 -29.74 28.99
CA LEU A 595 6.35 -31.11 28.89
C LEU A 595 7.86 -31.12 29.10
N GLU A 596 8.40 -32.03 29.90
CA GLU A 596 9.85 -32.15 30.12
C GLU A 596 10.62 -32.32 28.80
N GLU A 597 10.12 -33.21 27.94
CA GLU A 597 10.63 -33.48 26.60
C GLU A 597 9.52 -33.25 25.55
N PRO A 598 9.39 -32.02 25.01
CA PRO A 598 8.45 -31.77 23.93
C PRO A 598 8.92 -32.45 22.63
N PRO A 599 8.00 -32.80 21.72
CA PRO A 599 8.33 -33.51 20.47
C PRO A 599 9.23 -32.72 19.51
N ALA A 600 9.23 -31.39 19.64
CA ALA A 600 10.07 -30.47 18.90
C ALA A 600 10.27 -29.17 19.72
N HIS A 601 11.09 -28.25 19.21
CA HIS A 601 11.18 -26.91 19.79
C HIS A 601 10.05 -26.03 19.25
N PHE A 602 9.16 -25.59 20.13
CA PHE A 602 8.08 -24.65 19.80
C PHE A 602 8.45 -23.24 20.25
N TYR A 603 8.25 -22.28 19.36
CA TYR A 603 8.53 -20.88 19.64
C TYR A 603 7.47 -19.98 19.02
N LEU A 604 6.85 -19.16 19.84
CA LEU A 604 5.96 -18.09 19.41
C LEU A 604 6.84 -16.87 19.16
N GLU A 605 7.03 -16.53 17.88
CA GLU A 605 7.82 -15.41 17.40
C GLU A 605 6.99 -14.45 16.56
N TYR A 606 7.34 -13.15 16.59
CA TYR A 606 6.67 -12.10 15.84
C TYR A 606 5.14 -12.05 16.04
N ASN A 607 4.65 -12.40 17.22
CA ASN A 607 3.22 -12.45 17.48
C ASN A 607 2.70 -11.10 17.99
N ALA A 608 2.03 -10.35 17.13
CA ALA A 608 1.52 -9.03 17.44
C ALA A 608 0.42 -9.06 18.50
N LEU A 609 0.66 -8.47 19.67
CA LEU A 609 -0.29 -8.48 20.81
C LEU A 609 -1.69 -8.00 20.40
N HIS A 610 -1.74 -6.92 19.63
CA HIS A 610 -2.99 -6.30 19.18
C HIS A 610 -3.75 -7.13 18.12
N GLN A 611 -3.10 -8.07 17.42
CA GLN A 611 -3.73 -8.91 16.38
C GLN A 611 -4.16 -10.27 16.90
N TYR A 612 -3.40 -10.86 17.84
CA TYR A 612 -3.58 -12.27 18.23
C TYR A 612 -4.13 -12.45 19.65
N LEU A 613 -3.79 -11.56 20.59
CA LEU A 613 -3.86 -11.85 22.03
C LEU A 613 -4.81 -10.95 22.82
N GLY A 614 -5.25 -9.83 22.22
CA GLY A 614 -6.35 -9.00 22.72
C GLY A 614 -5.98 -8.05 23.87
N LYS A 615 -6.99 -7.33 24.36
CA LYS A 615 -6.86 -6.27 25.37
C LYS A 615 -6.22 -6.69 26.69
N PRO A 616 -6.59 -7.84 27.31
CA PRO A 616 -6.04 -8.20 28.62
C PRO A 616 -4.51 -8.31 28.61
N LEU A 617 -3.93 -8.92 27.57
CA LEU A 617 -2.48 -9.04 27.42
C LEU A 617 -1.81 -7.73 26.99
N ARG A 618 -2.51 -6.89 26.21
CA ARG A 618 -2.01 -5.56 25.85
C ARG A 618 -1.89 -4.64 27.07
N GLU A 619 -2.85 -4.70 27.98
CA GLU A 619 -2.86 -3.88 29.21
C GLU A 619 -1.72 -4.25 30.18
N MET A 620 -1.19 -5.48 30.08
CA MET A 620 0.02 -5.88 30.81
C MET A 620 1.29 -5.19 30.31
N VAL A 621 1.27 -4.58 29.12
CA VAL A 621 2.43 -4.00 28.43
C VAL A 621 2.14 -2.59 27.91
N PRO A 622 1.89 -1.61 28.80
CA PRO A 622 1.70 -0.23 28.38
C PRO A 622 2.93 0.30 27.62
N CYS A 623 2.72 1.12 26.59
CA CYS A 623 3.83 1.79 25.92
C CYS A 623 4.55 2.72 26.92
N PRO A 624 5.89 2.65 27.05
CA PRO A 624 6.61 3.50 28.00
C PRO A 624 6.38 4.99 27.71
N PRO A 625 6.06 5.82 28.73
CA PRO A 625 5.88 7.27 28.53
C PRO A 625 7.13 7.96 27.94
N GLN A 626 8.32 7.41 28.19
CA GLN A 626 9.58 7.88 27.62
C GLN A 626 9.64 7.67 26.10
N ALA A 627 8.83 6.76 25.54
CA ALA A 627 8.71 6.55 24.10
C ALA A 627 7.59 7.41 23.46
N SER A 628 7.01 8.38 24.19
CA SER A 628 5.87 9.17 23.68
C SER A 628 6.19 10.03 22.45
N LEU A 629 7.46 10.32 22.21
CA LEU A 629 7.92 11.07 21.03
C LEU A 629 8.15 10.16 19.81
N LEU A 630 8.12 8.84 20.00
CA LEU A 630 8.25 7.86 18.92
C LEU A 630 6.88 7.47 18.38
N ARG A 631 6.84 7.09 17.11
CA ARG A 631 5.63 6.55 16.48
C ARG A 631 5.63 5.02 16.60
N PRO A 632 4.88 4.41 17.55
CA PRO A 632 4.82 2.95 17.69
C PRO A 632 4.14 2.33 16.47
N LEU A 633 4.75 1.30 15.91
CA LEU A 633 4.21 0.53 14.80
C LEU A 633 3.55 -0.76 15.28
N LEU A 634 4.23 -1.47 16.19
CA LEU A 634 3.87 -2.82 16.55
C LEU A 634 4.40 -3.19 17.94
N THR A 635 3.66 -4.03 18.66
CA THR A 635 4.15 -4.69 19.89
C THR A 635 4.03 -6.19 19.73
N ASN A 636 5.15 -6.91 19.79
CA ASN A 636 5.22 -8.36 19.61
C ASN A 636 5.53 -9.09 20.92
N LEU A 637 4.91 -10.26 21.09
CA LEU A 637 5.25 -11.24 22.11
C LEU A 637 6.23 -12.28 21.55
N TRP A 638 7.17 -12.68 22.39
CA TRP A 638 8.08 -13.79 22.19
C TRP A 638 7.92 -14.76 23.36
N LEU A 639 7.59 -16.03 23.09
CA LEU A 639 7.32 -17.04 24.11
C LEU A 639 7.87 -18.41 23.69
N GLY A 640 8.64 -19.05 24.57
CA GLY A 640 9.12 -20.41 24.37
C GLY A 640 9.72 -21.02 25.64
N LYS A 641 10.27 -22.23 25.54
CA LYS A 641 10.91 -22.95 26.66
C LYS A 641 12.38 -22.57 26.88
N GLY A 642 12.86 -21.52 26.22
CA GLY A 642 14.29 -21.26 26.07
C GLY A 642 14.98 -22.28 25.16
N ALA A 643 16.33 -22.25 25.15
CA ALA A 643 17.17 -22.93 24.17
C ALA A 643 16.82 -22.59 22.71
N THR A 644 16.32 -21.38 22.48
CA THR A 644 15.98 -20.87 21.14
C THR A 644 17.04 -19.90 20.66
N THR A 645 17.48 -20.08 19.41
CA THR A 645 18.42 -19.17 18.74
C THR A 645 17.72 -18.51 17.57
N SER A 646 17.63 -17.19 17.59
CA SER A 646 17.35 -16.36 16.41
C SER A 646 18.70 -15.97 15.80
N PRO A 647 19.09 -16.49 14.62
CA PRO A 647 20.39 -16.29 13.99
C PRO A 647 20.69 -14.82 13.74
N LEU A 648 21.94 -14.54 13.35
CA LEU A 648 22.40 -13.22 12.97
C LEU A 648 21.57 -12.60 11.82
N HIS A 649 20.83 -11.54 12.14
CA HIS A 649 20.01 -10.74 11.22
C HIS A 649 20.04 -9.25 11.63
N TYR A 650 19.33 -8.38 10.93
CA TYR A 650 19.11 -6.99 11.35
C TYR A 650 17.67 -6.58 11.11
N ASP A 651 17.20 -5.61 11.88
CA ASP A 651 15.87 -5.00 11.72
C ASP A 651 15.99 -3.59 11.13
N GLU A 652 15.00 -3.16 10.37
CA GLU A 652 14.92 -1.80 9.80
C GLU A 652 14.19 -0.80 10.71
N TYR A 653 13.89 -1.20 11.94
CA TYR A 653 13.06 -0.46 12.90
C TYR A 653 13.84 -0.13 14.16
N GLU A 654 13.48 0.98 14.82
CA GLU A 654 13.92 1.20 16.20
C GLU A 654 13.16 0.24 17.12
N ASN A 655 13.86 -0.47 17.98
CA ASN A 655 13.29 -1.57 18.75
C ASN A 655 13.61 -1.45 20.25
N LEU A 656 12.58 -1.58 21.08
CA LEU A 656 12.73 -1.81 22.53
C LEU A 656 12.38 -3.26 22.86
N LEU A 657 13.40 -4.10 23.06
CA LEU A 657 13.25 -5.49 23.45
C LEU A 657 13.25 -5.61 24.99
N CYS A 658 12.07 -5.79 25.57
CA CYS A 658 11.83 -5.96 27.01
C CYS A 658 11.88 -7.43 27.41
N GLN A 659 12.83 -7.82 28.26
CA GLN A 659 12.87 -9.18 28.82
C GLN A 659 11.97 -9.28 30.06
N VAL A 660 11.06 -10.25 30.07
CA VAL A 660 10.06 -10.40 31.15
C VAL A 660 10.35 -11.61 32.03
N ARG A 661 10.60 -12.78 31.43
CA ARG A 661 10.97 -14.02 32.14
C ARG A 661 12.09 -14.76 31.44
N GLY A 662 13.00 -15.39 32.21
CA GLY A 662 14.25 -15.93 31.67
C GLY A 662 15.23 -14.84 31.26
N ARG A 663 16.31 -15.19 30.58
CA ARG A 663 17.31 -14.21 30.11
C ARG A 663 17.63 -14.42 28.63
N LYS A 664 18.14 -13.40 27.97
CA LYS A 664 18.65 -13.49 26.60
C LYS A 664 20.14 -13.13 26.57
N GLU A 665 20.90 -13.89 25.81
CA GLU A 665 22.26 -13.53 25.42
C GLU A 665 22.22 -13.02 23.98
N ILE A 666 22.76 -11.83 23.75
CA ILE A 666 22.65 -11.12 22.48
C ILE A 666 24.05 -10.73 22.04
N LEU A 667 24.42 -11.14 20.83
CA LEU A 667 25.59 -10.65 20.11
C LEU A 667 25.12 -9.54 19.19
N LEU A 668 25.80 -8.39 19.20
CA LEU A 668 25.43 -7.20 18.46
C LEU A 668 26.62 -6.75 17.61
N PHE A 669 26.36 -6.35 16.37
CA PHE A 669 27.37 -5.78 15.49
C PHE A 669 26.84 -4.47 14.92
N PRO A 670 27.68 -3.42 14.90
CA PRO A 670 27.30 -2.15 14.29
C PRO A 670 27.04 -2.34 12.78
N PRO A 671 26.17 -1.50 12.16
CA PRO A 671 25.87 -1.58 10.72
C PRO A 671 27.11 -1.52 9.82
N GLU A 672 28.18 -0.87 10.28
CA GLU A 672 29.47 -0.78 9.60
C GLU A 672 30.18 -2.14 9.42
N ASP A 673 29.83 -3.14 10.23
CA ASP A 673 30.40 -4.49 10.12
C ASP A 673 29.73 -5.32 9.01
N LEU A 674 28.66 -4.85 8.37
CA LEU A 674 27.91 -5.59 7.33
C LEU A 674 28.81 -6.26 6.26
N PRO A 675 29.87 -5.63 5.71
CA PRO A 675 30.77 -6.27 4.74
C PRO A 675 31.48 -7.53 5.26
N LEU A 676 31.62 -7.67 6.59
CA LEU A 676 32.31 -8.77 7.26
C LEU A 676 31.35 -9.89 7.71
N LEU A 677 30.03 -9.65 7.70
CA LEU A 677 29.02 -10.58 8.21
C LEU A 677 28.45 -11.54 7.16
N GLU A 678 28.94 -11.49 5.91
CA GLU A 678 28.55 -12.37 4.80
C GLU A 678 27.04 -12.48 4.57
N TYR A 679 26.37 -11.34 4.39
CA TYR A 679 25.00 -11.34 3.86
C TYR A 679 25.04 -11.69 2.37
N ARG A 680 24.51 -12.86 2.00
CA ARG A 680 24.46 -13.36 0.62
C ARG A 680 23.03 -13.62 0.19
N ALA A 681 22.68 -13.15 -1.01
CA ALA A 681 21.39 -13.43 -1.61
C ALA A 681 21.30 -14.90 -2.01
N ARG A 682 20.32 -15.62 -1.48
CA ARG A 682 20.18 -17.08 -1.64
C ARG A 682 18.73 -17.53 -1.85
N PRO A 683 18.48 -18.69 -2.46
CA PRO A 683 17.13 -19.25 -2.57
C PRO A 683 16.48 -19.43 -1.20
N LYS A 684 15.15 -19.31 -1.16
CA LYS A 684 14.35 -19.59 0.04
C LYS A 684 13.83 -21.02 -0.01
N GLY A 685 14.21 -21.84 0.96
CA GLY A 685 13.72 -23.19 1.16
C GLY A 685 12.42 -23.21 1.98
N VAL A 686 11.59 -24.22 1.73
CA VAL A 686 10.38 -24.48 2.50
C VAL A 686 10.54 -25.80 3.23
N MET A 687 10.45 -25.76 4.56
CA MET A 687 10.45 -26.94 5.42
C MET A 687 9.01 -27.26 5.83
N ARG A 688 8.64 -28.54 5.90
CA ARG A 688 7.39 -29.02 6.47
C ARG A 688 7.66 -29.85 7.71
N TYR A 689 6.75 -29.80 8.67
CA TYR A 689 6.76 -30.63 9.86
C TYR A 689 5.50 -31.50 9.90
N GLU A 690 5.69 -32.79 10.13
CA GLU A 690 4.65 -33.77 10.37
C GLU A 690 4.87 -34.36 11.78
N TYR A 691 3.88 -34.20 12.65
CA TYR A 691 3.92 -34.78 13.99
C TYR A 691 4.09 -36.32 13.90
N PRO A 692 4.90 -36.96 14.76
CA PRO A 692 5.53 -36.40 15.96
C PRO A 692 6.91 -35.75 15.78
N ASP A 693 7.67 -36.04 14.73
CA ASP A 693 9.09 -35.64 14.66
C ASP A 693 9.65 -35.56 13.23
N ARG A 694 8.80 -35.56 12.20
CA ARG A 694 9.25 -35.66 10.81
C ARG A 694 9.35 -34.29 10.14
N PHE A 695 10.59 -33.87 9.84
CA PHE A 695 10.88 -32.67 9.07
C PHE A 695 11.21 -33.03 7.61
N THR A 696 10.53 -32.40 6.65
CA THR A 696 10.76 -32.66 5.21
C THR A 696 11.07 -31.36 4.45
N ARG A 697 12.13 -31.40 3.65
CA ARG A 697 12.51 -30.30 2.76
C ARG A 697 11.70 -30.37 1.48
N VAL A 698 10.99 -29.31 1.14
CA VAL A 698 10.27 -29.23 -0.13
C VAL A 698 11.27 -28.95 -1.24
N PRO A 699 11.34 -29.77 -2.31
CA PRO A 699 12.27 -29.54 -3.41
C PRO A 699 12.12 -28.13 -4.01
N LEU A 700 13.24 -27.46 -4.28
CA LEU A 700 13.23 -26.12 -4.87
C LEU A 700 12.76 -26.16 -6.32
N SER A 701 11.66 -25.46 -6.62
CA SER A 701 11.19 -25.24 -8.00
C SER A 701 12.18 -24.37 -8.80
N ALA A 702 12.01 -24.30 -10.12
CA ALA A 702 12.85 -23.46 -10.97
C ALA A 702 12.73 -21.97 -10.58
N GLU A 703 11.53 -21.51 -10.24
CA GLU A 703 11.23 -20.14 -9.80
C GLU A 703 11.85 -19.84 -8.43
N ALA A 704 11.76 -20.79 -7.48
CA ALA A 704 12.35 -20.66 -6.16
C ALA A 704 13.90 -20.59 -6.22
N ARG A 705 14.52 -21.28 -7.19
CA ARG A 705 15.96 -21.19 -7.45
C ARG A 705 16.36 -19.83 -8.02
N ALA A 706 15.50 -19.22 -8.83
CA ALA A 706 15.73 -17.91 -9.44
C ALA A 706 15.50 -16.75 -8.44
N THR A 707 14.60 -16.95 -7.48
CA THR A 707 14.25 -15.94 -6.47
C THR A 707 15.24 -15.96 -5.32
N LYS A 708 16.02 -14.89 -5.14
CA LYS A 708 16.98 -14.76 -4.05
C LYS A 708 16.51 -13.78 -2.99
N VAL A 709 16.71 -14.12 -1.73
CA VAL A 709 16.37 -13.29 -0.57
C VAL A 709 17.62 -12.97 0.25
N LEU A 710 17.64 -11.79 0.84
CA LEU A 710 18.67 -11.30 1.76
C LEU A 710 17.99 -10.97 3.08
N PHE A 711 18.08 -11.85 4.06
CA PHE A 711 17.32 -11.72 5.32
C PHE A 711 18.17 -11.99 6.57
N ALA A 712 19.03 -13.01 6.52
CA ALA A 712 19.94 -13.35 7.60
C ALA A 712 21.35 -13.57 7.04
N ALA A 713 22.35 -13.43 7.88
CA ALA A 713 23.73 -13.71 7.50
C ALA A 713 23.92 -15.18 7.07
N SER A 714 24.89 -15.47 6.20
CA SER A 714 25.28 -16.87 5.88
C SER A 714 26.14 -17.51 6.98
N ILE A 715 26.67 -16.72 7.91
CA ILE A 715 27.56 -17.22 8.95
C ILE A 715 26.79 -17.95 10.06
N ASN A 716 27.26 -19.15 10.40
CA ASN A 716 26.87 -19.80 11.64
C ASN A 716 27.80 -19.34 12.77
N MET A 717 27.29 -18.49 13.66
CA MET A 717 28.08 -17.90 14.73
C MET A 717 28.62 -18.93 15.72
N THR A 718 27.92 -20.05 15.96
CA THR A 718 28.39 -21.07 16.91
C THR A 718 29.54 -21.90 16.36
N HIS A 719 29.64 -22.05 15.04
CA HIS A 719 30.67 -22.84 14.36
C HIS A 719 31.15 -22.17 13.06
N PRO A 720 31.83 -21.01 13.13
CA PRO A 720 32.37 -20.36 11.94
C PRO A 720 33.57 -21.15 11.41
N ASP A 721 33.66 -21.30 10.09
CA ASP A 721 34.86 -21.84 9.45
C ASP A 721 36.03 -20.84 9.51
N ARG A 722 37.24 -21.29 9.15
CA ARG A 722 38.47 -20.49 9.33
C ARG A 722 38.42 -19.10 8.67
N PRO A 723 37.95 -18.93 7.42
CA PRO A 723 37.84 -17.61 6.79
C PRO A 723 36.86 -16.70 7.53
N ARG A 724 35.67 -17.21 7.87
CA ARG A 724 34.63 -16.43 8.58
C ARG A 724 35.06 -16.06 10.00
N LYS A 725 35.80 -16.93 10.68
CA LYS A 725 36.40 -16.61 11.98
C LYS A 725 37.33 -15.39 11.88
N ARG A 726 38.16 -15.30 10.85
CA ARG A 726 39.05 -14.14 10.63
C ARG A 726 38.28 -12.86 10.32
N ALA A 727 37.18 -12.95 9.56
CA ALA A 727 36.31 -11.80 9.32
C ALA A 727 35.66 -11.30 10.61
N LEU A 728 35.18 -12.21 11.46
CA LEU A 728 34.62 -11.87 12.78
C LEU A 728 35.64 -11.23 13.74
N GLU A 729 36.92 -11.58 13.64
CA GLU A 729 38.00 -10.95 14.41
C GLU A 729 38.25 -9.47 14.00
N GLN A 730 37.77 -9.05 12.84
CA GLN A 730 37.85 -7.67 12.35
C GLN A 730 36.60 -6.83 12.69
N CYS A 731 35.51 -7.49 13.10
CA CYS A 731 34.29 -6.83 13.54
C CYS A 731 34.48 -6.07 14.86
N SER A 732 33.52 -5.20 15.19
CA SER A 732 33.43 -4.48 16.46
C SER A 732 32.24 -4.94 17.32
N PRO A 733 32.19 -6.23 17.75
CA PRO A 733 31.05 -6.80 18.41
C PRO A 733 30.79 -6.22 19.80
N LEU A 734 29.51 -6.14 20.17
CA LEU A 734 29.04 -5.95 21.54
C LEU A 734 28.33 -7.20 22.05
N ARG A 735 28.35 -7.39 23.37
CA ARG A 735 27.63 -8.45 24.08
C ARG A 735 26.60 -7.86 25.03
N CYS A 736 25.43 -8.45 25.07
CA CYS A 736 24.36 -8.07 25.98
C CYS A 736 23.72 -9.32 26.59
N THR A 737 23.88 -9.51 27.90
CA THR A 737 23.01 -10.39 28.67
C THR A 737 21.84 -9.55 29.18
N LEU A 738 20.63 -9.81 28.69
CA LEU A 738 19.42 -9.09 29.06
C LEU A 738 18.65 -9.87 30.13
N GLN A 739 18.52 -9.28 31.31
CA GLN A 739 17.87 -9.89 32.49
C GLN A 739 16.37 -9.55 32.58
N PRO A 740 15.55 -10.31 33.34
CA PRO A 740 14.18 -9.94 33.63
C PRO A 740 14.04 -8.49 34.13
N GLY A 741 13.11 -7.74 33.54
CA GLY A 741 12.86 -6.32 33.86
C GLY A 741 13.76 -5.32 33.14
N GLU A 742 14.77 -5.78 32.40
CA GLU A 742 15.62 -4.93 31.55
C GLU A 742 15.05 -4.80 30.13
N THR A 743 15.31 -3.66 29.49
CA THR A 743 14.92 -3.41 28.10
C THR A 743 16.15 -3.07 27.26
N LEU A 744 16.40 -3.76 26.16
CA LEU A 744 17.43 -3.35 25.20
C LEU A 744 16.83 -2.35 24.21
N LEU A 745 17.39 -1.14 24.15
CA LEU A 745 17.27 -0.29 22.97
C LEU A 745 18.18 -0.87 21.90
N LEU A 746 17.57 -1.43 20.85
CA LEU A 746 18.22 -1.97 19.67
C LEU A 746 17.96 -1.01 18.50
N PRO A 747 18.96 -0.21 18.09
CA PRO A 747 18.78 0.73 17.01
C PRO A 747 18.58 0.04 15.66
N ALA A 748 17.90 0.70 14.73
CA ALA A 748 17.74 0.19 13.38
C ALA A 748 19.09 -0.17 12.73
N TYR A 749 19.07 -1.23 11.93
CA TYR A 749 20.19 -1.85 11.19
C TYR A 749 21.29 -2.51 12.01
N TRP A 750 21.22 -2.49 13.34
CA TRP A 750 22.17 -3.26 14.16
C TRP A 750 21.98 -4.76 13.94
N HIS A 751 23.06 -5.42 13.55
CA HIS A 751 23.02 -6.86 13.35
C HIS A 751 23.06 -7.57 14.69
N HIS A 752 22.26 -8.61 14.86
CA HIS A 752 22.18 -9.31 16.13
C HIS A 752 21.81 -10.78 16.02
N GLU A 753 22.42 -11.60 16.88
CA GLU A 753 22.04 -12.99 17.15
C GLU A 753 21.54 -13.06 18.59
N VAL A 754 20.40 -13.73 18.81
CA VAL A 754 19.75 -13.82 20.11
C VAL A 754 19.63 -15.28 20.53
N TYR A 755 20.15 -15.59 21.72
CA TYR A 755 19.94 -16.87 22.38
C TYR A 755 19.08 -16.70 23.64
N SER A 756 18.03 -17.49 23.78
CA SER A 756 17.10 -17.40 24.91
C SER A 756 17.32 -18.53 25.91
N HIS A 757 17.48 -18.20 27.18
CA HIS A 757 17.55 -19.17 28.28
C HIS A 757 16.20 -19.27 29.02
N PRO A 758 15.81 -20.47 29.48
CA PRO A 758 14.63 -20.62 30.33
C PRO A 758 14.78 -19.81 31.63
N ALA A 759 13.65 -19.47 32.24
CA ALA A 759 13.65 -19.00 33.62
C ALA A 759 14.01 -20.14 34.58
N GLU A 760 14.91 -19.87 35.51
CA GLU A 760 15.25 -20.78 36.61
C GLU A 760 15.26 -19.96 37.91
N PRO A 761 14.70 -20.45 39.03
CA PRO A 761 14.16 -21.79 39.28
C PRO A 761 12.62 -21.85 39.29
N ASP A 762 11.92 -21.00 38.54
CA ASP A 762 10.47 -20.73 38.70
C ASP A 762 9.49 -21.89 38.39
N GLY A 763 10.01 -23.10 38.13
CA GLY A 763 9.22 -24.32 37.93
C GLY A 763 8.56 -24.45 36.57
N GLU A 764 8.41 -23.37 35.80
CA GLU A 764 7.78 -23.39 34.47
C GLU A 764 8.80 -23.36 33.33
N GLY A 765 9.98 -22.77 33.55
CA GLY A 765 11.06 -22.76 32.54
C GLY A 765 10.76 -21.90 31.30
N LEU A 766 9.79 -20.98 31.39
CA LEU A 766 9.41 -20.12 30.27
C LEU A 766 10.43 -18.99 30.03
N ASN A 767 10.69 -18.70 28.75
CA ASN A 767 11.31 -17.44 28.32
C ASN A 767 10.24 -16.56 27.68
N VAL A 768 10.06 -15.35 28.22
CA VAL A 768 9.07 -14.38 27.76
C VAL A 768 9.74 -13.04 27.52
N ALA A 769 9.53 -12.46 26.34
CA ALA A 769 9.95 -11.11 26.03
C ALA A 769 8.89 -10.38 25.20
N VAL A 770 8.86 -9.06 25.33
CA VAL A 770 7.99 -8.18 24.55
C VAL A 770 8.85 -7.19 23.79
N ASN A 771 8.50 -6.92 22.55
CA ASN A 771 9.25 -6.03 21.67
C ASN A 771 8.34 -4.91 21.16
N PHE A 772 8.77 -3.65 21.31
CA PHE A 772 8.12 -2.50 20.69
C PHE A 772 8.91 -2.05 19.48
N TRP A 773 8.23 -2.00 18.34
CA TRP A 773 8.76 -1.52 17.08
C TRP A 773 8.30 -0.09 16.83
N PHE A 774 9.24 0.79 16.51
CA PHE A 774 8.98 2.17 16.12
C PHE A 774 9.54 2.42 14.73
N ARG A 775 9.00 3.44 14.06
CA ARG A 775 9.56 3.90 12.79
C ARG A 775 11.01 4.32 13.00
N ASN A 776 11.84 4.02 12.01
CA ASN A 776 13.21 4.52 11.95
C ASN A 776 13.23 6.05 11.79
N GLU A 777 13.98 6.73 12.66
CA GLU A 777 14.15 8.19 12.69
C GLU A 777 15.37 8.66 11.87
N SER A 778 15.97 7.78 11.09
CA SER A 778 17.27 7.95 10.44
C SER A 778 17.34 7.28 9.07
N ALA A 779 17.92 7.96 8.08
CA ALA A 779 18.19 7.31 6.78
C ALA A 779 19.08 6.07 6.96
N PRO A 780 18.86 4.99 6.19
CA PRO A 780 19.76 3.85 6.19
C PRO A 780 21.21 4.32 5.96
N PRO A 781 22.22 3.70 6.61
CA PRO A 781 23.61 4.00 6.30
C PRO A 781 23.85 3.87 4.78
N ALA A 782 24.72 4.72 4.21
CA ALA A 782 24.91 4.83 2.75
C ALA A 782 25.29 3.51 2.04
N TYR A 783 25.72 2.49 2.78
CA TYR A 783 26.03 1.15 2.27
C TYR A 783 24.78 0.27 2.05
N TYR A 784 23.62 0.62 2.61
CA TYR A 784 22.35 -0.09 2.45
C TYR A 784 21.46 0.48 1.33
N ALA A 785 21.74 1.72 0.88
CA ALA A 785 21.13 2.35 -0.28
C ALA A 785 21.85 1.87 -1.55
#